data_AF-A0A3D8LH32-F1
#
_entry.id   AF-A0A3D8LH32-F1
#
_cell.length_a   1.000
_cell.length_b   1.000
_cell.length_c   1.000
_cell.angle_alpha   90.00
_cell.angle_beta   90.00
_cell.angle_gamma   90.00
#
_symmetry.space_group_name_H-M   'P 1'
#
loop_
_entity.id
_entity.type
_entity.pdbx_description
1 polymer ?
#
loop_
_entity_poly.entity_id
_entity_poly.type
_entity_poly.pdbx_seq_one_letter_code
_entity_poly.pdbx_strand_id
1 'polypeptide(L)'
;MRLICFLFTFWLAFTAVTASAQSLPTGPREEQGKSVRLTQVPLNATPAEIQELLDRHHNVYFMPGTYNIGTLHVKKWRRGLIWGAGRLTTTLKGSIVINGSRNITLGNFSVINNNTSKGDAVIDVIGNTRGKITFLNALVSANKDGIAMRLKAPGKYIIQGCNPKWSDIGVSIEHPRAITNIFGGNLQYNRIHIQQVQGHLDARAFGMQVSNGGADIVVQSPSPLGYHLIEGLRTEGSNGKNHLEKLLHVPQTRAAVNVVLRANTLGSMLHYADYNANGTLILLENVNYPGKDDKSSVGVMTGSKGPAKVLSYGNKYGFSYDEAPGPFAISPTTTVQSIGDLWMLPNTTDYKKPFNEPITKQAMQKAGKAVPPKVTFLTTADSSAVQLPVFPLYEVATSPRISNLAELMLNVRDFGAVPNDGIDDREAIQRALDAAVIDGRASEPVYFPSGKYELSKPLFLDHLAGGGFWGDGADKSVLISTTGKGVITSDGAGYSAFVDMGFVNKAGAETKTADFDWVNDQSADKSRKKTGAALQANMFYRCKFENGSIGMAVGAHKMGDGFMIIDCVFRNIKTPKGEGAAYSSENFNVLTNPLVHCLFDDVDCAVSNKKGSFNFYGNKLTNIHKAALKFYTIVGNGFAIVNNEMDSSPVPFVTTGHSSAKAHLLIERVSAKAAGTKSSASKYNLGGSVMFLHSYFPNRTIINGGGIGDNSLIVYNTAAAEALTKGRAHGYLISVKRKGQKD
;
A
#
# COMPACT_ATOMS: atom_id res chain seq x y z
N MET A 1 43.48 -41.84 35.97
CA MET A 1 43.71 -40.85 34.88
C MET A 1 43.54 -41.53 33.54
N ARG A 2 42.33 -41.51 32.94
CA ARG A 2 42.07 -41.75 31.50
C ARG A 2 40.56 -41.66 31.21
N LEU A 3 40.25 -40.85 30.21
CA LEU A 3 39.12 -40.90 29.26
C LEU A 3 37.68 -41.08 29.78
N ILE A 4 36.95 -39.96 29.86
CA ILE A 4 35.52 -39.89 29.55
C ILE A 4 35.35 -38.70 28.59
N CYS A 5 35.37 -38.97 27.28
CA CYS A 5 35.02 -38.01 26.24
C CYS A 5 33.58 -38.26 25.81
N PHE A 6 32.71 -37.31 26.15
CA PHE A 6 31.34 -37.17 25.66
C PHE A 6 31.33 -36.95 24.14
N LEU A 7 30.78 -37.90 23.40
CA LEU A 7 30.34 -37.74 22.02
C LEU A 7 28.88 -37.23 22.03
N PHE A 8 28.70 -35.91 22.00
CA PHE A 8 27.43 -35.28 21.61
C PHE A 8 27.61 -34.72 20.20
N THR A 9 27.52 -35.60 19.20
CA THR A 9 27.47 -35.21 17.80
C THR A 9 26.07 -34.66 17.51
N PHE A 10 25.92 -33.34 17.59
CA PHE A 10 24.70 -32.64 17.18
C PHE A 10 24.50 -32.84 15.66
N TRP A 11 23.65 -33.79 15.30
CA TRP A 11 23.12 -33.95 13.95
C TRP A 11 22.14 -32.81 13.68
N LEU A 12 22.66 -31.68 13.20
CA LEU A 12 21.87 -30.60 12.60
C LEU A 12 21.47 -31.04 11.20
N ALA A 13 20.44 -31.89 11.11
CA ALA A 13 19.77 -32.18 9.86
C ALA A 13 19.15 -30.89 9.34
N PHE A 14 19.82 -30.26 8.37
CA PHE A 14 19.18 -29.29 7.47
C PHE A 14 18.17 -30.06 6.63
N THR A 15 16.98 -30.33 7.18
CA THR A 15 15.82 -30.57 6.34
C THR A 15 15.63 -29.29 5.55
N ALA A 16 16.00 -29.30 4.27
CA ALA A 16 15.54 -28.33 3.32
C ALA A 16 14.02 -28.48 3.28
N VAL A 17 13.34 -27.76 4.17
CA VAL A 17 11.90 -27.62 4.13
C VAL A 17 11.66 -26.92 2.80
N THR A 18 11.32 -27.70 1.77
CA THR A 18 10.58 -27.19 0.61
C THR A 18 9.22 -26.82 1.17
N ALA A 19 9.19 -25.72 1.93
CA ALA A 19 7.97 -25.09 2.36
C ALA A 19 7.33 -24.64 1.06
N SER A 20 6.45 -25.49 0.51
CA SER A 20 5.47 -25.01 -0.45
C SER A 20 4.80 -23.88 0.29
N ALA A 21 5.11 -22.63 -0.10
CA ALA A 21 4.55 -21.46 0.55
C ALA A 21 3.03 -21.64 0.47
N GLN A 22 2.41 -22.00 1.61
CA GLN A 22 1.01 -22.32 1.65
C GLN A 22 0.27 -21.09 1.13
N SER A 23 -0.53 -21.25 0.07
CA SER A 23 -1.31 -20.16 -0.49
C SER A 23 -2.21 -19.60 0.61
N LEU A 24 -2.13 -18.30 0.87
CA LEU A 24 -3.13 -17.67 1.73
C LEU A 24 -4.46 -17.63 0.99
N PRO A 25 -5.59 -17.59 1.72
CA PRO A 25 -6.89 -17.29 1.12
C PRO A 25 -6.80 -15.98 0.31
N THR A 26 -7.27 -16.04 -0.93
CA THR A 26 -7.41 -14.88 -1.82
C THR A 26 -8.88 -14.54 -2.04
N GLY A 27 -9.16 -13.28 -2.32
CA GLY A 27 -10.51 -12.74 -2.41
C GLY A 27 -11.08 -12.36 -1.05
N PRO A 28 -12.35 -11.91 -1.01
CA PRO A 28 -12.96 -11.38 0.19
C PRO A 28 -12.95 -12.41 1.28
N ARG A 29 -12.44 -12.02 2.45
CA ARG A 29 -12.48 -12.89 3.62
C ARG A 29 -13.93 -13.13 4.01
N GLU A 30 -14.22 -14.36 4.43
CA GLU A 30 -15.49 -14.66 5.09
C GLU A 30 -15.73 -13.69 6.24
N GLU A 31 -17.00 -13.43 6.56
CA GLU A 31 -17.35 -12.52 7.64
C GLU A 31 -16.69 -12.96 8.95
N GLN A 32 -15.69 -12.18 9.40
CA GLN A 32 -14.95 -12.49 10.62
C GLN A 32 -15.52 -11.73 11.81
N GLY A 33 -15.89 -12.49 12.84
CA GLY A 33 -16.25 -11.96 14.16
C GLY A 33 -17.72 -11.59 14.32
N LYS A 34 -18.16 -11.52 15.58
CA LYS A 34 -19.51 -11.04 15.93
C LYS A 34 -19.53 -9.52 15.87
N SER A 35 -20.62 -8.95 15.37
CA SER A 35 -20.87 -7.52 15.50
C SER A 35 -20.81 -7.08 16.96
N VAL A 36 -20.27 -5.88 17.20
CA VAL A 36 -20.05 -5.32 18.52
C VAL A 36 -20.99 -4.13 18.69
N ARG A 37 -21.71 -4.10 19.82
CA ARG A 37 -22.44 -2.90 20.23
C ARG A 37 -21.47 -1.92 20.90
N LEU A 38 -21.53 -0.65 20.51
CA LEU A 38 -20.70 0.40 21.11
C LEU A 38 -21.52 1.27 22.07
N THR A 39 -20.90 1.67 23.17
CA THR A 39 -21.42 2.66 24.11
C THR A 39 -20.95 4.06 23.69
N GLN A 40 -21.86 5.02 23.55
CA GLN A 40 -21.50 6.40 23.21
C GLN A 40 -20.77 7.10 24.35
N VAL A 41 -19.75 7.89 24.00
CA VAL A 41 -19.10 8.84 24.91
C VAL A 41 -19.82 10.19 24.78
N PRO A 42 -20.31 10.80 25.88
CA PRO A 42 -20.90 12.14 25.81
C PRO A 42 -19.89 13.19 25.33
N LEU A 43 -20.31 14.09 24.44
CA LEU A 43 -19.42 15.10 23.82
C LEU A 43 -18.76 16.03 24.84
N ASN A 44 -19.45 16.31 25.95
CA ASN A 44 -18.99 17.17 27.04
C ASN A 44 -18.37 16.40 28.21
N ALA A 45 -18.12 15.09 28.08
CA ALA A 45 -17.49 14.31 29.13
C ALA A 45 -16.06 14.81 29.43
N THR A 46 -15.77 14.97 30.71
CA THR A 46 -14.44 15.30 31.22
C THR A 46 -13.49 14.10 31.05
N PRO A 47 -12.16 14.31 31.07
CA PRO A 47 -11.19 13.22 31.03
C PRO A 47 -11.46 12.10 32.06
N ALA A 48 -11.90 12.47 33.26
CA ALA A 48 -12.22 11.51 34.33
C ALA A 48 -13.47 10.68 34.00
N GLU A 49 -14.54 11.30 33.50
CA GLU A 49 -15.76 10.60 33.08
C GLU A 49 -15.50 9.67 31.89
N ILE A 50 -14.68 10.10 30.93
CA ILE A 50 -14.27 9.25 29.79
C ILE A 50 -13.48 8.04 30.31
N GLN A 51 -12.55 8.25 31.24
CA GLN A 51 -11.78 7.15 31.83
C GLN A 51 -12.69 6.17 32.60
N GLU A 52 -13.62 6.67 33.42
CA GLU A 52 -14.58 5.83 34.15
C GLU A 52 -15.46 5.02 33.18
N LEU A 53 -15.91 5.64 32.09
CA LEU A 53 -16.69 4.97 31.06
C LEU A 53 -15.90 3.81 30.42
N LEU A 54 -14.62 4.02 30.10
CA LEU A 54 -13.75 2.96 29.57
C LEU A 54 -13.51 1.84 30.57
N ASP A 55 -13.32 2.17 31.85
CA ASP A 55 -13.12 1.17 32.89
C ASP A 55 -14.35 0.26 33.06
N ARG A 56 -15.55 0.78 32.76
CA ARG A 56 -16.80 0.01 32.73
C ARG A 56 -17.08 -0.67 31.39
N HIS A 57 -16.73 -0.04 30.28
CA HIS A 57 -17.08 -0.46 28.93
C HIS A 57 -15.84 -0.57 28.04
N HIS A 58 -15.57 -1.78 27.56
CA HIS A 58 -14.44 -2.02 26.66
C HIS A 58 -14.74 -1.73 25.19
N ASN A 59 -15.97 -1.32 24.84
CA ASN A 59 -16.40 -1.04 23.48
C ASN A 59 -17.10 0.32 23.46
N VAL A 60 -16.39 1.37 23.07
CA VAL A 60 -16.90 2.74 23.11
C VAL A 60 -16.83 3.43 21.76
N TYR A 61 -17.72 4.40 21.56
CA TYR A 61 -17.82 5.22 20.36
C TYR A 61 -17.80 6.70 20.71
N PHE A 62 -16.84 7.42 20.13
CA PHE A 62 -16.79 8.87 20.18
C PHE A 62 -17.56 9.43 18.98
N MET A 63 -18.69 10.08 19.24
CA MET A 63 -19.50 10.79 18.24
C MET A 63 -18.68 11.89 17.53
N PRO A 64 -19.18 12.50 16.45
CA PRO A 64 -18.54 13.68 15.86
C PRO A 64 -18.28 14.77 16.90
N GLY A 65 -17.13 15.43 16.80
CA GLY A 65 -16.73 16.52 17.70
C GLY A 65 -15.32 16.37 18.29
N THR A 66 -15.01 17.26 19.23
CA THR A 66 -13.69 17.33 19.87
C THR A 66 -13.79 17.00 21.36
N TYR A 67 -13.02 16.01 21.80
CA TYR A 67 -12.98 15.55 23.19
C TYR A 67 -11.64 15.90 23.80
N ASN A 68 -11.62 16.48 25.00
CA ASN A 68 -10.39 16.57 25.78
C ASN A 68 -10.26 15.29 26.61
N ILE A 69 -9.33 14.41 26.22
CA ILE A 69 -9.17 13.11 26.86
C ILE A 69 -8.08 13.11 27.94
N GLY A 70 -7.33 14.21 28.10
CA GLY A 70 -6.17 14.24 28.98
C GLY A 70 -5.17 13.13 28.64
N THR A 71 -4.89 12.24 29.59
CA THR A 71 -4.20 10.98 29.33
C THR A 71 -5.13 9.82 29.62
N LEU A 72 -5.59 9.15 28.56
CA LEU A 72 -6.46 8.00 28.63
C LEU A 72 -5.65 6.72 28.90
N HIS A 73 -6.07 5.89 29.84
CA HIS A 73 -5.39 4.66 30.20
C HIS A 73 -6.22 3.42 29.84
N VAL A 74 -5.67 2.55 28.99
CA VAL A 74 -6.25 1.25 28.63
C VAL A 74 -5.43 0.15 29.29
N LYS A 75 -5.81 -0.23 30.52
CA LYS A 75 -5.02 -1.11 31.39
C LYS A 75 -5.58 -2.53 31.45
N LYS A 76 -4.75 -3.54 31.12
CA LYS A 76 -5.04 -4.97 31.30
C LYS A 76 -6.32 -5.46 30.60
N TRP A 77 -6.80 -4.78 29.57
CA TRP A 77 -7.94 -5.24 28.79
C TRP A 77 -7.58 -6.54 28.06
N ARG A 78 -8.52 -7.50 28.02
CA ARG A 78 -8.35 -8.75 27.25
C ARG A 78 -8.79 -8.62 25.79
N ARG A 79 -9.72 -7.70 25.55
CA ARG A 79 -10.30 -7.31 24.26
C ARG A 79 -11.01 -5.97 24.43
N GLY A 80 -11.09 -5.18 23.37
CA GLY A 80 -11.91 -3.97 23.35
C GLY A 80 -11.78 -3.20 22.05
N LEU A 81 -12.70 -2.27 21.84
CA LEU A 81 -12.83 -1.42 20.67
C LEU A 81 -13.04 0.03 21.10
N ILE A 82 -12.12 0.90 20.70
CA ILE A 82 -12.27 2.35 20.83
C ILE A 82 -12.43 2.90 19.42
N TRP A 83 -13.61 3.43 19.11
CA TRP A 83 -13.95 3.84 17.76
C TRP A 83 -14.44 5.28 17.71
N GLY A 84 -14.21 5.97 16.60
CA GLY A 84 -14.74 7.31 16.34
C GLY A 84 -15.67 7.35 15.14
N ALA A 85 -16.30 8.50 14.94
CA ALA A 85 -17.22 8.71 13.82
C ALA A 85 -16.51 8.91 12.48
N GLY A 86 -15.24 9.32 12.50
CA GLY A 86 -14.46 9.52 11.30
C GLY A 86 -13.16 10.23 11.61
N ARG A 87 -12.16 10.01 10.76
CA ARG A 87 -10.95 10.82 10.76
C ARG A 87 -11.30 12.25 10.35
N LEU A 88 -10.80 13.26 11.05
CA LEU A 88 -11.24 14.67 10.97
C LEU A 88 -12.64 14.98 11.55
N THR A 89 -13.55 14.00 11.62
CA THR A 89 -14.88 14.14 12.24
C THR A 89 -14.82 14.05 13.76
N THR A 90 -14.04 13.11 14.29
CA THR A 90 -13.81 12.93 15.73
C THR A 90 -12.37 13.25 16.05
N THR A 91 -12.14 14.20 16.98
CA THR A 91 -10.81 14.59 17.43
C THR A 91 -10.67 14.40 18.93
N LEU A 92 -9.70 13.58 19.34
CA LEU A 92 -9.31 13.37 20.73
C LEU A 92 -8.07 14.22 21.03
N LYS A 93 -8.21 15.23 21.89
CA LYS A 93 -7.12 16.09 22.36
C LYS A 93 -6.49 15.49 23.61
N GLY A 94 -5.25 15.02 23.49
CA GLY A 94 -4.53 14.35 24.57
C GLY A 94 -3.83 13.07 24.12
N SER A 95 -3.50 12.20 25.05
CA SER A 95 -2.71 10.98 24.81
C SER A 95 -3.46 9.72 25.25
N ILE A 96 -3.08 8.57 24.69
CA ILE A 96 -3.60 7.24 25.03
C ILE A 96 -2.43 6.34 25.42
N VAL A 97 -2.49 5.76 26.62
CA VAL A 97 -1.50 4.80 27.14
C VAL A 97 -2.15 3.42 27.25
N ILE A 98 -1.65 2.47 26.46
CA ILE A 98 -2.09 1.08 26.47
C ILE A 98 -1.09 0.27 27.28
N ASN A 99 -1.48 -0.22 28.45
CA ASN A 99 -0.58 -0.95 29.35
C ASN A 99 -1.10 -2.34 29.68
N GLY A 100 -0.36 -3.37 29.25
CA GLY A 100 -0.66 -4.75 29.62
C GLY A 100 -1.92 -5.34 28.95
N SER A 101 -2.48 -4.65 27.95
CA SER A 101 -3.71 -5.02 27.25
C SER A 101 -3.45 -5.92 26.03
N ARG A 102 -4.46 -6.67 25.59
CA ARG A 102 -4.41 -7.59 24.44
C ARG A 102 -5.68 -7.43 23.60
N ASN A 103 -5.60 -7.69 22.30
CA ASN A 103 -6.71 -7.70 21.35
C ASN A 103 -7.54 -6.40 21.36
N ILE A 104 -6.83 -5.27 21.31
CA ILE A 104 -7.45 -3.94 21.29
C ILE A 104 -7.44 -3.43 19.85
N THR A 105 -8.57 -2.88 19.43
CA THR A 105 -8.66 -2.13 18.18
C THR A 105 -9.01 -0.68 18.50
N LEU A 106 -8.26 0.25 17.92
CA LEU A 106 -8.51 1.68 18.01
C LEU A 106 -8.62 2.24 16.60
N GLY A 107 -9.57 3.13 16.31
CA GLY A 107 -9.61 3.69 14.98
C GLY A 107 -10.75 4.64 14.65
N ASN A 108 -10.68 5.15 13.42
CA ASN A 108 -11.66 6.06 12.83
C ASN A 108 -11.81 7.39 13.58
N PHE A 109 -10.70 7.96 14.05
CA PHE A 109 -10.62 9.27 14.68
C PHE A 109 -9.25 9.92 14.47
N SER A 110 -9.12 11.17 14.91
CA SER A 110 -7.86 11.87 15.09
C SER A 110 -7.46 11.89 16.57
N VAL A 111 -6.19 11.63 16.90
CA VAL A 111 -5.62 11.90 18.24
C VAL A 111 -4.52 12.94 18.09
N ILE A 112 -4.67 14.07 18.77
CA ILE A 112 -3.78 15.21 18.64
C ILE A 112 -3.36 15.67 20.02
N ASN A 113 -2.06 15.68 20.28
CA ASN A 113 -1.50 16.32 21.46
C ASN A 113 -0.33 17.20 21.07
N ASN A 114 -0.59 18.51 21.00
CA ASN A 114 0.41 19.49 20.61
C ASN A 114 1.41 19.81 21.73
N ASN A 115 1.19 19.29 22.92
CA ASN A 115 2.04 19.48 24.09
C ASN A 115 2.87 18.22 24.40
N THR A 116 2.97 17.28 23.45
CA THR A 116 3.79 16.07 23.63
C THR A 116 5.26 16.48 23.65
N SER A 117 5.92 16.25 24.78
CA SER A 117 7.33 16.59 24.95
C SER A 117 8.23 15.68 24.10
N LYS A 118 9.47 16.13 23.88
CA LYS A 118 10.46 15.34 23.15
C LYS A 118 10.66 13.97 23.77
N GLY A 119 10.46 12.92 22.97
CA GLY A 119 10.58 11.53 23.41
C GLY A 119 9.34 10.96 24.11
N ASP A 120 8.31 11.75 24.36
CA ASP A 120 6.99 11.25 24.78
C ASP A 120 6.13 10.90 23.56
N ALA A 121 5.06 10.14 23.79
CA ALA A 121 4.19 9.67 22.72
C ALA A 121 2.72 10.04 22.93
N VAL A 122 2.02 10.29 21.82
CA VAL A 122 0.56 10.50 21.81
C VAL A 122 -0.15 9.19 22.06
N ILE A 123 0.25 8.13 21.34
CA ILE A 123 -0.19 6.77 21.61
C ILE A 123 1.02 5.96 22.08
N ASP A 124 1.01 5.50 23.33
CA ASP A 124 2.11 4.77 23.93
C ASP A 124 1.66 3.36 24.37
N VAL A 125 2.23 2.33 23.75
CA VAL A 125 1.96 0.93 24.11
C VAL A 125 3.09 0.39 24.96
N ILE A 126 2.82 0.16 26.23
CA ILE A 126 3.82 -0.20 27.26
C ILE A 126 3.46 -1.48 28.01
N GLY A 127 4.41 -1.96 28.81
CA GLY A 127 4.27 -3.14 29.66
C GLY A 127 4.82 -4.42 29.04
N ASN A 128 4.73 -5.52 29.77
CA ASN A 128 5.40 -6.79 29.44
C ASN A 128 4.47 -7.85 28.84
N THR A 129 3.21 -7.50 28.63
CA THR A 129 2.18 -8.42 28.15
C THR A 129 2.20 -8.51 26.63
N ARG A 130 2.37 -9.72 26.08
CA ARG A 130 2.22 -9.95 24.63
C ARG A 130 0.77 -9.75 24.21
N GLY A 131 0.51 -8.76 23.36
CA GLY A 131 -0.83 -8.46 22.84
C GLY A 131 -0.87 -8.33 21.32
N LYS A 132 -2.08 -8.39 20.74
CA LYS A 132 -2.38 -7.90 19.40
C LYS A 132 -3.06 -6.55 19.51
N ILE A 133 -2.47 -5.48 18.98
CA ILE A 133 -3.06 -4.13 18.99
C ILE A 133 -3.21 -3.66 17.54
N THR A 134 -4.40 -3.21 17.19
CA THR A 134 -4.76 -2.79 15.83
C THR A 134 -5.13 -1.32 15.85
N PHE A 135 -4.52 -0.53 14.96
CA PHE A 135 -4.84 0.85 14.69
C PHE A 135 -5.41 0.95 13.28
N LEU A 136 -6.63 1.47 13.14
CA LEU A 136 -7.35 1.53 11.86
C LEU A 136 -7.75 2.98 11.54
N ASN A 137 -7.42 3.47 10.35
CA ASN A 137 -7.91 4.76 9.85
C ASN A 137 -7.75 5.92 10.86
N ALA A 138 -6.62 5.96 11.57
CA ALA A 138 -6.39 6.96 12.62
C ALA A 138 -5.39 8.01 12.15
N LEU A 139 -5.68 9.28 12.43
CA LEU A 139 -4.70 10.38 12.31
C LEU A 139 -4.08 10.59 13.69
N VAL A 140 -2.75 10.61 13.78
CA VAL A 140 -2.08 10.82 15.08
C VAL A 140 -1.02 11.89 14.96
N SER A 141 -1.03 12.87 15.86
CA SER A 141 -0.16 14.05 15.79
C SER A 141 0.39 14.45 17.14
N ALA A 142 1.71 14.50 17.26
CA ALA A 142 2.44 14.78 18.49
C ALA A 142 3.05 16.19 18.58
N ASN A 143 2.83 17.05 17.57
CA ASN A 143 3.63 18.26 17.34
C ASN A 143 5.12 17.92 17.09
N LYS A 144 5.91 18.91 16.62
CA LYS A 144 7.22 18.71 15.99
C LYS A 144 8.25 17.93 16.81
N ASP A 145 8.09 17.86 18.14
CA ASP A 145 9.06 17.24 19.05
C ASP A 145 8.65 15.84 19.56
N GLY A 146 7.36 15.51 19.53
CA GLY A 146 6.84 14.26 20.11
C GLY A 146 6.81 13.07 19.15
N ILE A 147 6.48 11.90 19.68
CA ILE A 147 6.27 10.66 18.90
C ILE A 147 4.76 10.45 18.71
N ALA A 148 4.29 10.24 17.47
CA ALA A 148 2.86 9.97 17.27
C ALA A 148 2.47 8.60 17.86
N MET A 149 3.15 7.52 17.47
CA MET A 149 2.87 6.18 18.00
C MET A 149 4.15 5.51 18.48
N ARG A 150 4.18 5.03 19.73
CA ARG A 150 5.32 4.33 20.32
C ARG A 150 4.93 2.93 20.78
N LEU A 151 5.69 1.92 20.35
CA LEU A 151 5.43 0.50 20.58
C LEU A 151 6.56 -0.10 21.44
N LYS A 152 6.39 -0.05 22.77
CA LYS A 152 7.37 -0.49 23.79
C LYS A 152 7.02 -1.80 24.49
N ALA A 153 5.97 -2.49 24.06
CA ALA A 153 5.57 -3.80 24.60
C ALA A 153 5.87 -4.95 23.62
N PRO A 154 5.98 -6.20 24.08
CA PRO A 154 5.97 -7.36 23.19
C PRO A 154 4.60 -7.48 22.54
N GLY A 155 4.53 -7.92 21.29
CA GLY A 155 3.23 -8.06 20.65
C GLY A 155 3.26 -8.05 19.15
N LYS A 156 2.05 -8.09 18.60
CA LYS A 156 1.77 -7.91 17.20
C LYS A 156 1.01 -6.60 17.03
N TYR A 157 1.50 -5.74 16.16
CA TYR A 157 0.93 -4.43 15.90
C TYR A 157 0.49 -4.37 14.45
N ILE A 158 -0.74 -3.93 14.20
CA ILE A 158 -1.23 -3.66 12.85
C ILE A 158 -1.60 -2.18 12.80
N ILE A 159 -0.94 -1.41 11.95
CA ILE A 159 -1.21 0.00 11.71
C ILE A 159 -1.72 0.09 10.27
N GLN A 160 -3.02 0.27 10.08
CA GLN A 160 -3.65 0.18 8.77
C GLN A 160 -4.43 1.44 8.42
N GLY A 161 -4.07 2.07 7.29
CA GLY A 161 -4.73 3.30 6.82
C GLY A 161 -4.52 4.50 7.75
N CYS A 162 -3.52 4.45 8.62
CA CYS A 162 -3.23 5.51 9.58
C CYS A 162 -2.36 6.61 8.97
N ASN A 163 -2.52 7.83 9.49
CA ASN A 163 -1.78 9.01 9.07
C ASN A 163 -1.08 9.67 10.29
N PRO A 164 0.00 9.07 10.83
CA PRO A 164 0.92 9.75 11.73
C PRO A 164 1.52 10.99 11.05
N LYS A 165 1.32 12.17 11.65
CA LYS A 165 1.81 13.41 11.06
C LYS A 165 2.26 14.46 12.06
N TRP A 166 2.99 15.45 11.57
CA TRP A 166 3.47 16.62 12.33
C TRP A 166 4.13 16.20 13.65
N SER A 167 4.98 15.18 13.59
CA SER A 167 5.64 14.59 14.75
C SER A 167 7.15 14.56 14.55
N ASP A 168 7.94 14.46 15.62
CA ASP A 168 9.35 14.14 15.48
C ASP A 168 9.49 12.76 14.82
N ILE A 169 8.83 11.77 15.41
CA ILE A 169 8.75 10.41 14.90
C ILE A 169 7.29 10.03 14.68
N GLY A 170 6.94 9.58 13.48
CA GLY A 170 5.59 9.08 13.19
C GLY A 170 5.28 7.79 13.95
N VAL A 171 6.09 6.75 13.74
CA VAL A 171 5.98 5.46 14.43
C VAL A 171 7.34 5.02 14.98
N SER A 172 7.43 4.75 16.28
CA SER A 172 8.62 4.23 16.95
C SER A 172 8.39 2.78 17.44
N ILE A 173 9.26 1.85 17.04
CA ILE A 173 9.21 0.44 17.44
C ILE A 173 10.40 0.16 18.38
N GLU A 174 10.09 -0.07 19.65
CA GLU A 174 11.07 0.01 20.74
C GLU A 174 11.10 -1.24 21.62
N HIS A 175 10.51 -2.36 21.20
CA HIS A 175 10.58 -3.62 21.96
C HIS A 175 11.08 -4.78 21.08
N PRO A 176 12.03 -5.63 21.54
CA PRO A 176 12.69 -6.63 20.67
C PRO A 176 11.75 -7.74 20.17
N ARG A 177 10.62 -7.91 20.86
CA ARG A 177 9.54 -8.84 20.49
C ARG A 177 8.29 -8.14 19.94
N ALA A 178 8.39 -6.87 19.54
CA ALA A 178 7.35 -6.19 18.77
C ALA A 178 7.44 -6.64 17.31
N ILE A 179 6.32 -7.10 16.75
CA ILE A 179 6.17 -7.43 15.33
C ILE A 179 5.17 -6.44 14.77
N THR A 180 5.65 -5.45 14.02
CA THR A 180 4.83 -4.34 13.55
C THR A 180 4.59 -4.44 12.05
N ASN A 181 3.33 -4.55 11.67
CA ASN A 181 2.85 -4.47 10.30
C ASN A 181 2.24 -3.08 10.08
N ILE A 182 2.75 -2.33 9.12
CA ILE A 182 2.20 -1.06 8.66
C ILE A 182 1.67 -1.27 7.25
N PHE A 183 0.40 -0.97 7.01
CA PHE A 183 -0.23 -1.22 5.72
C PHE A 183 -1.09 -0.03 5.27
N GLY A 184 -0.74 0.57 4.13
CA GLY A 184 -1.39 1.77 3.60
C GLY A 184 -1.48 2.96 4.55
N GLY A 185 -2.30 3.95 4.18
CA GLY A 185 -2.29 5.26 4.82
C GLY A 185 -1.26 6.21 4.19
N ASN A 186 -1.08 7.37 4.81
CA ASN A 186 -0.10 8.37 4.35
C ASN A 186 0.58 9.04 5.57
N LEU A 187 1.90 8.82 5.71
CA LEU A 187 2.71 9.36 6.80
C LEU A 187 3.32 10.69 6.35
N GLN A 188 3.05 11.77 7.08
CA GLN A 188 3.32 13.11 6.55
C GLN A 188 4.00 14.04 7.55
N TYR A 189 4.89 14.92 7.07
CA TYR A 189 5.43 16.03 7.86
C TYR A 189 6.13 15.62 9.16
N ASN A 190 6.76 14.45 9.19
CA ASN A 190 7.51 13.98 10.35
C ASN A 190 9.01 14.26 10.16
N ARG A 191 9.82 14.35 11.22
CA ARG A 191 11.29 14.31 11.03
C ARG A 191 11.72 12.91 10.58
N ILE A 192 11.14 11.86 11.15
CA ILE A 192 11.30 10.48 10.71
C ILE A 192 9.89 9.87 10.64
N HIS A 193 9.51 9.28 9.52
CA HIS A 193 8.19 8.64 9.40
C HIS A 193 8.13 7.35 10.22
N ILE A 194 9.14 6.49 10.11
CA ILE A 194 9.22 5.23 10.87
C ILE A 194 10.62 5.06 11.47
N GLN A 195 10.71 4.85 12.78
CA GLN A 195 11.94 4.48 13.47
C GLN A 195 11.76 3.08 14.09
N GLN A 196 12.48 2.10 13.55
CA GLN A 196 12.68 0.82 14.19
C GLN A 196 13.95 0.89 15.04
N VAL A 197 13.80 0.87 16.36
CA VAL A 197 14.90 0.76 17.33
C VAL A 197 15.19 -0.72 17.58
N GLN A 198 14.14 -1.49 17.88
CA GLN A 198 14.19 -2.94 18.06
C GLN A 198 12.88 -3.62 17.70
N GLY A 199 12.92 -4.95 17.45
CA GLY A 199 11.78 -5.73 16.98
C GLY A 199 11.76 -5.87 15.46
N HIS A 200 10.59 -6.15 14.88
CA HIS A 200 10.40 -6.38 13.46
C HIS A 200 9.55 -5.27 12.82
N LEU A 201 9.90 -4.91 11.58
CA LEU A 201 9.17 -3.98 10.72
C LEU A 201 8.80 -4.69 9.42
N ASP A 202 7.50 -4.74 9.14
CA ASP A 202 6.93 -5.04 7.83
C ASP A 202 6.05 -3.86 7.41
N ALA A 203 6.45 -3.09 6.41
CA ALA A 203 5.79 -1.86 6.02
C ALA A 203 5.42 -1.91 4.53
N ARG A 204 4.13 -1.80 4.20
CA ARG A 204 3.64 -2.02 2.83
C ARG A 204 2.61 -1.01 2.35
N ALA A 205 2.71 -0.65 1.08
CA ALA A 205 1.65 -0.03 0.30
C ALA A 205 1.11 1.32 0.82
N PHE A 206 1.97 2.15 1.42
CA PHE A 206 1.61 3.44 2.01
C PHE A 206 2.37 4.60 1.37
N GLY A 207 1.81 5.80 1.49
CA GLY A 207 2.41 7.05 1.04
C GLY A 207 3.29 7.69 2.12
N MET A 208 4.32 8.42 1.71
CA MET A 208 5.08 9.32 2.57
C MET A 208 5.25 10.68 1.90
N GLN A 209 5.09 11.74 2.69
CA GLN A 209 5.27 13.11 2.22
C GLN A 209 5.97 13.97 3.25
N VAL A 210 6.93 14.75 2.79
CA VAL A 210 7.65 15.78 3.55
C VAL A 210 8.30 15.22 4.80
N SER A 211 9.45 14.56 4.63
CA SER A 211 10.35 14.32 5.75
C SER A 211 11.15 15.57 6.06
N ASN A 212 11.08 16.02 7.31
CA ASN A 212 11.87 17.16 7.81
C ASN A 212 13.24 16.72 8.31
N GLY A 213 13.52 15.41 8.36
CA GLY A 213 14.79 14.86 8.79
C GLY A 213 15.63 14.36 7.64
N GLY A 214 16.70 13.64 7.98
CA GLY A 214 17.60 13.04 7.00
C GLY A 214 17.11 11.72 6.43
N ALA A 215 16.03 11.10 6.94
CA ALA A 215 15.53 9.84 6.42
C ALA A 215 14.03 9.64 6.68
N ASP A 216 13.36 8.97 5.76
CA ASP A 216 11.97 8.53 5.94
C ASP A 216 11.88 7.38 6.97
N ILE A 217 12.75 6.39 6.79
CA ILE A 217 12.76 5.16 7.59
C ILE A 217 14.15 4.95 8.19
N VAL A 218 14.20 4.71 9.50
CA VAL A 218 15.42 4.34 10.22
C VAL A 218 15.26 2.94 10.80
N VAL A 219 16.22 2.04 10.52
CA VAL A 219 16.25 0.67 11.06
C VAL A 219 17.56 0.47 11.80
N GLN A 220 17.51 0.19 13.11
CA GLN A 220 18.69 0.24 13.97
C GLN A 220 19.20 -1.14 14.41
N SER A 221 18.37 -2.17 14.38
CA SER A 221 18.73 -3.48 14.92
C SER A 221 18.17 -4.65 14.10
N PRO A 222 18.68 -5.88 14.31
CA PRO A 222 18.20 -7.04 13.57
C PRO A 222 16.73 -7.37 13.82
N SER A 223 16.06 -7.81 12.77
CA SER A 223 14.71 -8.37 12.83
C SER A 223 14.73 -9.74 13.52
N PRO A 224 13.85 -10.01 14.51
CA PRO A 224 13.67 -11.36 15.06
C PRO A 224 13.07 -12.35 14.04
N LEU A 225 12.62 -11.87 12.87
CA LEU A 225 12.08 -12.68 11.77
C LEU A 225 13.05 -12.75 10.57
N GLY A 226 14.32 -12.41 10.77
CA GLY A 226 15.37 -12.47 9.74
C GLY A 226 15.52 -11.18 8.96
N TYR A 227 14.47 -10.74 8.25
CA TYR A 227 14.48 -9.50 7.45
C TYR A 227 13.48 -8.48 7.97
N HIS A 228 13.79 -7.20 7.85
CA HIS A 228 12.79 -6.13 7.77
C HIS A 228 12.32 -6.00 6.32
N LEU A 229 11.05 -5.69 6.12
CA LEU A 229 10.47 -5.57 4.79
C LEU A 229 9.80 -4.22 4.60
N ILE A 230 10.10 -3.58 3.47
CA ILE A 230 9.58 -2.29 3.05
C ILE A 230 9.18 -2.43 1.58
N GLU A 231 7.87 -2.42 1.30
CA GLU A 231 7.30 -2.79 0.00
C GLU A 231 6.24 -1.82 -0.54
N GLY A 232 6.25 -1.56 -1.86
CA GLY A 232 5.12 -0.94 -2.56
C GLY A 232 4.78 0.48 -2.09
N LEU A 233 5.72 1.18 -1.45
CA LEU A 233 5.50 2.55 -1.00
C LEU A 233 5.72 3.57 -2.11
N ARG A 234 5.16 4.77 -1.93
CA ARG A 234 5.55 5.95 -2.69
C ARG A 234 5.90 7.07 -1.73
N THR A 235 7.10 7.60 -1.86
CA THR A 235 7.55 8.77 -1.10
C THR A 235 7.83 9.93 -2.04
N GLU A 236 7.40 11.13 -1.65
CA GLU A 236 7.75 12.39 -2.31
C GLU A 236 8.96 13.07 -1.67
N GLY A 237 9.51 12.42 -0.63
CA GLY A 237 10.48 13.01 0.27
C GLY A 237 10.09 14.43 0.71
N SER A 238 11.06 15.31 0.78
CA SER A 238 10.99 16.72 1.13
C SER A 238 10.63 17.61 -0.07
N ASN A 239 10.19 17.00 -1.18
CA ASN A 239 10.00 17.67 -2.47
C ASN A 239 11.26 18.43 -2.91
N GLY A 240 12.43 17.80 -2.74
CA GLY A 240 13.74 18.35 -3.11
C GLY A 240 14.28 19.46 -2.20
N LYS A 241 13.61 19.76 -1.07
CA LYS A 241 14.09 20.79 -0.12
C LYS A 241 15.28 20.34 0.71
N ASN A 242 15.42 19.04 0.95
CA ASN A 242 16.51 18.47 1.73
C ASN A 242 17.36 17.53 0.87
N HIS A 243 18.61 17.94 0.61
CA HIS A 243 19.55 17.15 -0.17
C HIS A 243 20.15 15.96 0.60
N LEU A 244 19.97 15.90 1.91
CA LEU A 244 20.47 14.77 2.72
C LEU A 244 19.43 13.67 2.91
N GLU A 245 18.27 13.82 2.29
CA GLU A 245 17.14 12.93 2.49
C GLU A 245 17.33 11.59 1.80
N LYS A 246 16.97 10.51 2.51
CA LYS A 246 16.97 9.15 2.01
C LYS A 246 15.72 8.39 2.39
N LEU A 247 15.34 7.39 1.59
CA LEU A 247 14.26 6.48 1.99
C LEU A 247 14.68 5.67 3.24
N LEU A 248 15.84 5.02 3.19
CA LEU A 248 16.31 4.15 4.27
C LEU A 248 17.62 4.64 4.88
N HIS A 249 17.68 4.71 6.20
CA HIS A 249 18.92 4.84 6.95
C HIS A 249 19.09 3.69 7.95
N VAL A 250 20.19 2.95 7.81
CA VAL A 250 20.68 2.00 8.80
C VAL A 250 21.95 2.59 9.42
N PRO A 251 21.90 3.04 10.70
CA PRO A 251 23.06 3.60 11.37
C PRO A 251 24.24 2.63 11.44
N GLN A 252 25.43 3.16 11.72
CA GLN A 252 26.62 2.32 11.86
C GLN A 252 26.43 1.28 12.97
N THR A 253 26.53 0.00 12.61
CA THR A 253 26.50 -1.11 13.57
C THR A 253 27.30 -2.30 13.08
N ARG A 254 27.75 -3.14 14.01
CA ARG A 254 28.33 -4.46 13.69
C ARG A 254 27.29 -5.58 13.66
N ALA A 255 26.04 -5.29 14.02
CA ALA A 255 24.95 -6.26 13.95
C ALA A 255 24.57 -6.56 12.49
N ALA A 256 24.13 -7.79 12.25
CA ALA A 256 23.59 -8.20 10.95
C ALA A 256 22.13 -7.72 10.81
N VAL A 257 21.95 -6.49 10.34
CA VAL A 257 20.62 -5.89 10.15
C VAL A 257 20.14 -6.15 8.72
N ASN A 258 19.32 -7.17 8.49
CA ASN A 258 18.86 -7.48 7.13
C ASN A 258 17.61 -6.69 6.76
N VAL A 259 17.62 -6.02 5.60
CA VAL A 259 16.52 -5.17 5.13
C VAL A 259 16.21 -5.48 3.67
N VAL A 260 14.93 -5.50 3.32
CA VAL A 260 14.46 -5.63 1.93
C VAL A 260 13.62 -4.43 1.56
N LEU A 261 14.02 -3.77 0.47
CA LEU A 261 13.28 -2.72 -0.20
C LEU A 261 12.77 -3.30 -1.51
N ARG A 262 11.46 -3.30 -1.77
CA ARG A 262 10.93 -3.81 -3.04
C ARG A 262 9.71 -3.07 -3.58
N ALA A 263 9.65 -2.89 -4.90
CA ALA A 263 8.56 -2.19 -5.57
C ALA A 263 8.27 -0.78 -5.03
N ASN A 264 9.27 -0.11 -4.44
CA ASN A 264 9.10 1.21 -3.84
C ASN A 264 9.41 2.31 -4.87
N THR A 265 8.64 3.40 -4.82
CA THR A 265 8.78 4.56 -5.69
C THR A 265 9.24 5.78 -4.90
N LEU A 266 10.31 6.41 -5.35
CA LEU A 266 10.82 7.66 -4.79
C LEU A 266 10.64 8.76 -5.83
N GLY A 267 9.89 9.80 -5.48
CA GLY A 267 9.78 11.03 -6.23
C GLY A 267 10.66 12.09 -5.61
N SER A 268 11.58 12.66 -6.37
CA SER A 268 12.40 13.82 -5.96
C SER A 268 13.33 13.60 -4.77
N MET A 269 13.67 12.34 -4.45
CA MET A 269 14.67 12.03 -3.41
C MET A 269 16.04 11.78 -4.03
N LEU A 270 17.07 12.32 -3.37
CA LEU A 270 18.44 12.17 -3.84
C LEU A 270 18.96 10.76 -3.52
N HIS A 271 18.70 10.25 -2.31
CA HIS A 271 19.36 9.03 -1.81
C HIS A 271 18.35 7.89 -1.62
N TYR A 272 18.69 6.69 -2.12
CA TYR A 272 17.84 5.52 -1.89
C TYR A 272 18.05 4.95 -0.48
N ALA A 273 19.29 4.58 -0.16
CA ALA A 273 19.61 3.96 1.12
C ALA A 273 21.04 4.25 1.60
N ASP A 274 21.16 4.55 2.89
CA ASP A 274 22.42 4.53 3.63
C ASP A 274 22.46 3.29 4.51
N TYR A 275 23.29 2.32 4.15
CA TYR A 275 23.33 1.01 4.78
C TYR A 275 24.67 0.73 5.48
N ASN A 276 24.74 0.97 6.79
CA ASN A 276 25.99 0.92 7.57
C ASN A 276 26.07 -0.28 8.54
N ALA A 277 25.53 -1.43 8.15
CA ALA A 277 25.45 -2.65 8.97
C ALA A 277 26.11 -3.88 8.31
N ASN A 278 26.46 -4.89 9.12
CA ASN A 278 27.07 -6.16 8.67
C ASN A 278 26.08 -7.18 8.07
N GLY A 279 24.89 -6.74 7.65
CA GLY A 279 23.82 -7.64 7.19
C GLY A 279 23.69 -7.68 5.67
N THR A 280 22.48 -8.05 5.23
CA THR A 280 22.08 -8.02 3.82
C THR A 280 21.05 -6.94 3.54
N LEU A 281 21.32 -6.09 2.56
CA LEU A 281 20.34 -5.22 1.92
C LEU A 281 19.89 -5.86 0.60
N ILE A 282 18.58 -6.07 0.43
CA ILE A 282 17.99 -6.58 -0.82
C ILE A 282 17.12 -5.48 -1.45
N LEU A 283 17.31 -5.23 -2.74
CA LEU A 283 16.60 -4.23 -3.53
C LEU A 283 15.96 -4.94 -4.72
N LEU A 284 14.62 -4.93 -4.83
CA LEU A 284 13.88 -5.60 -5.91
C LEU A 284 12.90 -4.64 -6.58
N GLU A 285 13.00 -4.41 -7.89
CA GLU A 285 11.99 -3.63 -8.66
C GLU A 285 11.70 -2.23 -8.09
N ASN A 286 12.67 -1.61 -7.44
CA ASN A 286 12.53 -0.26 -6.91
C ASN A 286 12.78 0.81 -7.96
N VAL A 287 12.21 1.99 -7.75
CA VAL A 287 12.36 3.11 -8.67
C VAL A 287 12.65 4.41 -7.97
N ASN A 288 13.67 5.12 -8.45
CA ASN A 288 13.94 6.51 -8.09
C ASN A 288 13.86 7.42 -9.32
N TYR A 289 13.04 8.47 -9.24
CA TYR A 289 13.04 9.60 -10.17
C TYR A 289 13.59 10.83 -9.46
N PRO A 290 14.89 11.11 -9.60
CA PRO A 290 15.45 12.37 -9.17
C PRO A 290 14.75 13.51 -9.92
N GLY A 291 14.63 14.67 -9.27
CA GLY A 291 14.08 15.87 -9.87
C GLY A 291 14.88 16.31 -11.10
N LYS A 292 14.30 17.16 -11.96
CA LYS A 292 14.95 17.64 -13.20
C LYS A 292 16.33 18.29 -12.94
N ASP A 293 16.49 18.91 -11.79
CA ASP A 293 17.70 19.62 -11.39
C ASP A 293 18.64 18.77 -10.51
N ASP A 294 18.28 17.51 -10.22
CA ASP A 294 19.05 16.65 -9.34
C ASP A 294 20.07 15.81 -10.12
N LYS A 295 21.32 16.25 -10.03
CA LYS A 295 22.51 15.60 -10.60
C LYS A 295 23.25 14.71 -9.61
N SER A 296 22.82 14.68 -8.35
CA SER A 296 23.58 14.11 -7.23
C SER A 296 23.00 12.81 -6.69
N SER A 297 21.94 12.26 -7.32
CA SER A 297 21.27 11.07 -6.81
C SER A 297 22.25 9.91 -6.62
N VAL A 298 22.46 9.51 -5.36
CA VAL A 298 23.22 8.32 -5.00
C VAL A 298 22.21 7.21 -4.71
N GLY A 299 22.27 6.11 -5.47
CA GLY A 299 21.42 4.95 -5.22
C GLY A 299 21.63 4.42 -3.81
N VAL A 300 22.68 3.65 -3.61
CA VAL A 300 22.97 2.99 -2.34
C VAL A 300 24.36 3.37 -1.86
N MET A 301 24.43 3.87 -0.63
CA MET A 301 25.67 4.06 0.09
C MET A 301 25.82 2.98 1.16
N THR A 302 27.03 2.43 1.29
CA THR A 302 27.34 1.52 2.39
C THR A 302 28.60 1.97 3.12
N GLY A 303 28.51 2.01 4.44
CA GLY A 303 29.61 2.37 5.34
C GLY A 303 29.84 1.30 6.42
N SER A 304 29.50 0.04 6.13
CA SER A 304 29.69 -1.05 7.09
C SER A 304 31.15 -1.18 7.54
N LYS A 305 31.40 -1.37 8.83
CA LYS A 305 32.74 -1.66 9.38
C LYS A 305 33.10 -3.15 9.32
N GLY A 306 32.16 -4.01 8.95
CA GLY A 306 32.36 -5.46 8.77
C GLY A 306 31.69 -5.97 7.50
N PRO A 307 31.67 -7.29 7.27
CA PRO A 307 31.13 -7.88 6.05
C PRO A 307 29.67 -7.48 5.83
N ALA A 308 29.36 -6.90 4.68
CA ALA A 308 27.99 -6.56 4.28
C ALA A 308 27.70 -7.10 2.88
N LYS A 309 26.42 -7.34 2.60
CA LYS A 309 25.97 -7.81 1.28
C LYS A 309 24.85 -6.93 0.74
N VAL A 310 24.94 -6.54 -0.52
CA VAL A 310 23.86 -5.88 -1.26
C VAL A 310 23.44 -6.78 -2.43
N LEU A 311 22.15 -7.03 -2.53
CA LEU A 311 21.51 -7.76 -3.62
C LEU A 311 20.58 -6.80 -4.37
N SER A 312 20.75 -6.65 -5.68
CA SER A 312 20.05 -5.62 -6.45
C SER A 312 19.53 -6.21 -7.77
N TYR A 313 18.21 -6.29 -7.91
CA TYR A 313 17.53 -6.86 -9.07
C TYR A 313 16.36 -6.01 -9.58
N GLY A 314 16.41 -5.57 -10.83
CA GLY A 314 15.29 -4.89 -11.50
C GLY A 314 15.07 -3.46 -11.01
N ASN A 315 16.03 -2.88 -10.29
CA ASN A 315 15.89 -1.53 -9.78
C ASN A 315 16.22 -0.50 -10.87
N LYS A 316 15.77 0.73 -10.64
CA LYS A 316 16.11 1.91 -11.42
C LYS A 316 16.53 3.06 -10.51
N TYR A 317 17.76 3.53 -10.73
CA TYR A 317 18.41 4.55 -9.91
C TYR A 317 18.73 5.81 -10.75
N GLY A 318 17.72 6.62 -11.06
CA GLY A 318 17.91 7.98 -11.57
C GLY A 318 18.57 8.18 -12.95
N PHE A 319 19.06 9.40 -13.18
CA PHE A 319 19.62 9.87 -14.46
C PHE A 319 21.16 9.85 -14.46
N SER A 320 21.74 9.39 -15.57
CA SER A 320 23.10 9.71 -16.07
C SER A 320 24.34 9.29 -15.29
N TYR A 321 25.16 8.48 -15.94
CA TYR A 321 26.53 8.16 -15.56
C TYR A 321 27.48 9.38 -15.49
N ASP A 322 27.21 10.40 -16.29
CA ASP A 322 28.12 11.53 -16.49
C ASP A 322 28.10 12.50 -15.30
N GLU A 323 27.00 12.54 -14.55
CA GLU A 323 26.75 13.57 -13.53
C GLU A 323 26.77 13.04 -12.08
N ALA A 324 26.49 11.75 -11.86
CA ALA A 324 26.43 11.19 -10.52
C ALA A 324 27.76 10.56 -10.03
N PRO A 325 28.01 10.49 -8.70
CA PRO A 325 29.14 9.78 -8.09
C PRO A 325 29.15 8.26 -8.36
N GLY A 326 28.05 7.72 -8.88
CA GLY A 326 27.81 6.31 -9.16
C GLY A 326 26.64 5.74 -8.32
N PRO A 327 26.03 4.60 -8.73
CA PRO A 327 24.90 4.00 -8.00
C PRO A 327 25.24 3.45 -6.64
N PHE A 328 26.51 3.09 -6.48
CA PHE A 328 27.00 2.34 -5.36
C PHE A 328 28.23 3.06 -4.82
N ALA A 329 28.06 3.75 -3.71
CA ALA A 329 29.18 4.16 -2.87
C ALA A 329 29.44 3.02 -1.87
N ILE A 330 30.26 2.03 -2.26
CA ILE A 330 30.44 0.82 -1.46
C ILE A 330 31.67 0.86 -0.57
N SER A 331 31.50 0.44 0.68
CA SER A 331 32.62 0.29 1.59
C SER A 331 33.56 -0.85 1.14
N PRO A 332 34.83 -0.84 1.55
CA PRO A 332 35.76 -1.93 1.27
C PRO A 332 35.34 -3.29 1.83
N THR A 333 34.37 -3.38 2.73
CA THR A 333 33.88 -4.62 3.34
C THR A 333 32.54 -5.10 2.76
N THR A 334 31.90 -4.28 1.92
CA THR A 334 30.63 -4.62 1.27
C THR A 334 30.87 -5.38 -0.03
N THR A 335 30.10 -6.44 -0.25
CA THR A 335 29.96 -7.12 -1.55
C THR A 335 28.62 -6.77 -2.18
N VAL A 336 28.59 -6.59 -3.50
CA VAL A 336 27.37 -6.30 -4.24
C VAL A 336 27.18 -7.34 -5.33
N GLN A 337 25.99 -7.92 -5.40
CA GLN A 337 25.53 -8.69 -6.55
C GLN A 337 24.40 -7.92 -7.21
N SER A 338 24.55 -7.60 -8.50
CA SER A 338 23.53 -6.89 -9.27
C SER A 338 23.44 -7.46 -10.67
N ILE A 339 22.29 -7.38 -11.31
CA ILE A 339 22.15 -7.67 -12.75
C ILE A 339 22.49 -6.44 -13.63
N GLY A 340 23.15 -5.43 -13.06
CA GLY A 340 23.40 -4.17 -13.74
C GLY A 340 22.16 -3.28 -13.81
N ASP A 341 21.39 -3.29 -12.71
CA ASP A 341 20.15 -2.53 -12.53
C ASP A 341 20.23 -1.14 -13.16
N LEU A 342 19.14 -0.78 -13.84
CA LEU A 342 19.15 0.11 -15.00
C LEU A 342 19.56 1.53 -14.61
N TRP A 343 20.62 2.02 -15.27
CA TRP A 343 20.97 3.44 -15.34
C TRP A 343 20.56 4.00 -16.69
N MET A 344 20.15 5.26 -16.69
CA MET A 344 20.11 6.00 -17.94
C MET A 344 21.52 6.48 -18.27
N LEU A 345 22.06 6.11 -19.43
CA LEU A 345 23.09 6.90 -20.10
C LEU A 345 22.31 7.85 -21.01
N PRO A 346 21.96 9.08 -20.59
CA PRO A 346 21.24 9.97 -21.49
C PRO A 346 22.11 10.14 -22.72
N ASN A 347 21.69 9.49 -23.80
CA ASN A 347 22.32 9.74 -25.06
C ASN A 347 21.82 11.08 -25.55
N THR A 348 22.54 12.14 -25.15
CA THR A 348 22.21 13.52 -25.47
C THR A 348 22.47 13.86 -26.93
N THR A 349 23.09 12.95 -27.70
CA THR A 349 23.56 13.22 -29.07
C THR A 349 22.93 12.34 -30.15
N ASP A 350 22.43 11.14 -29.81
CA ASP A 350 21.86 10.22 -30.80
C ASP A 350 20.64 9.43 -30.26
N TYR A 351 19.46 9.99 -30.46
CA TYR A 351 18.17 9.40 -30.12
C TYR A 351 17.85 8.06 -30.81
N LYS A 352 18.70 7.59 -31.74
CA LYS A 352 18.55 6.27 -32.37
C LYS A 352 19.19 5.14 -31.55
N LYS A 353 20.16 5.43 -30.66
CA LYS A 353 20.74 4.43 -29.74
C LYS A 353 19.82 4.23 -28.52
N PRO A 354 19.94 3.10 -27.79
CA PRO A 354 19.17 2.91 -26.55
C PRO A 354 19.43 4.08 -25.59
N PHE A 355 18.37 4.62 -24.99
CA PHE A 355 18.53 5.64 -23.94
C PHE A 355 19.24 5.07 -22.70
N ASN A 356 19.28 3.75 -22.54
CA ASN A 356 19.76 3.08 -21.35
C ASN A 356 20.47 1.77 -21.75
N GLU A 357 21.69 1.56 -21.25
CA GLU A 357 22.41 0.29 -21.32
C GLU A 357 22.48 -0.26 -19.88
N PRO A 358 22.28 -1.58 -19.64
CA PRO A 358 22.52 -2.16 -18.33
C PRO A 358 23.94 -1.81 -17.85
N ILE A 359 24.12 -1.60 -16.55
CA ILE A 359 25.47 -1.38 -16.03
C ILE A 359 26.22 -2.69 -16.16
N THR A 360 27.13 -2.72 -17.12
CA THR A 360 28.13 -3.76 -17.26
C THR A 360 29.49 -3.19 -16.92
N LYS A 361 30.43 -4.08 -16.58
CA LYS A 361 31.84 -3.71 -16.44
C LYS A 361 32.35 -2.92 -17.66
N GLN A 362 31.96 -3.36 -18.86
CA GLN A 362 32.32 -2.73 -20.13
C GLN A 362 31.69 -1.34 -20.29
N ALA A 363 30.40 -1.18 -19.96
CA ALA A 363 29.71 0.12 -20.04
C ALA A 363 30.34 1.15 -19.10
N MET A 364 30.70 0.74 -17.87
CA MET A 364 31.40 1.62 -16.93
C MET A 364 32.79 2.02 -17.45
N GLN A 365 33.56 1.05 -17.94
CA GLN A 365 34.88 1.31 -18.52
C GLN A 365 34.80 2.27 -19.71
N LYS A 366 33.83 2.08 -20.61
CA LYS A 366 33.60 2.94 -21.80
C LYS A 366 33.32 4.39 -21.43
N ALA A 367 32.61 4.62 -20.34
CA ALA A 367 32.29 5.96 -19.88
C ALA A 367 33.35 6.51 -18.88
N GLY A 368 34.46 5.80 -18.68
CA GLY A 368 35.62 6.31 -17.94
C GLY A 368 35.48 6.31 -16.41
N LYS A 369 34.66 5.41 -15.83
CA LYS A 369 34.68 5.20 -14.36
C LYS A 369 35.09 3.78 -14.02
N ALA A 370 35.68 3.66 -12.83
CA ALA A 370 36.08 2.38 -12.28
C ALA A 370 34.85 1.62 -11.78
N VAL A 371 34.81 0.32 -12.07
CA VAL A 371 33.87 -0.60 -11.42
C VAL A 371 34.43 -0.88 -10.03
N PRO A 372 33.66 -0.64 -8.94
CA PRO A 372 34.15 -0.94 -7.61
C PRO A 372 34.51 -2.44 -7.51
N PRO A 373 35.66 -2.80 -6.90
CA PRO A 373 36.25 -4.15 -7.02
C PRO A 373 35.40 -5.27 -6.40
N LYS A 374 34.38 -4.94 -5.60
CA LYS A 374 33.48 -5.89 -4.93
C LYS A 374 32.06 -5.92 -5.50
N VAL A 375 31.87 -5.37 -6.70
CA VAL A 375 30.62 -5.45 -7.45
C VAL A 375 30.73 -6.59 -8.46
N THR A 376 29.82 -7.55 -8.38
CA THR A 376 29.65 -8.62 -9.36
C THR A 376 28.38 -8.36 -10.16
N PHE A 377 28.53 -8.25 -11.48
CA PHE A 377 27.41 -8.17 -12.40
C PHE A 377 27.01 -9.58 -12.83
N LEU A 378 25.79 -9.97 -12.48
CA LEU A 378 25.23 -11.29 -12.75
C LEU A 378 24.73 -11.38 -14.19
N THR A 379 25.08 -12.47 -14.85
CA THR A 379 24.58 -12.87 -16.16
C THR A 379 23.48 -13.92 -16.01
N THR A 380 22.83 -14.29 -17.12
CA THR A 380 21.86 -15.40 -17.12
C THR A 380 22.51 -16.73 -16.68
N ALA A 381 23.80 -16.93 -16.96
CA ALA A 381 24.55 -18.11 -16.53
C ALA A 381 24.77 -18.17 -15.00
N ASP A 382 24.75 -17.02 -14.32
CA ASP A 382 24.93 -16.92 -12.86
C ASP A 382 23.64 -17.14 -12.06
N SER A 383 22.56 -17.55 -12.73
CA SER A 383 21.24 -17.73 -12.13
C SER A 383 21.24 -18.65 -10.91
N SER A 384 22.05 -19.71 -10.90
CA SER A 384 22.16 -20.63 -9.76
C SER A 384 22.74 -20.00 -8.49
N ALA A 385 23.49 -18.90 -8.61
CA ALA A 385 24.08 -18.18 -7.48
C ALA A 385 23.10 -17.23 -6.78
N VAL A 386 21.96 -16.92 -7.42
CA VAL A 386 20.95 -16.03 -6.85
C VAL A 386 20.10 -16.79 -5.84
N GLN A 387 20.10 -16.32 -4.60
CA GLN A 387 19.29 -16.87 -3.52
C GLN A 387 18.52 -15.71 -2.89
N LEU A 388 17.21 -15.69 -3.15
CA LEU A 388 16.27 -14.75 -2.52
C LEU A 388 15.46 -15.48 -1.45
N PRO A 389 15.30 -14.88 -0.25
CA PRO A 389 14.45 -15.45 0.79
C PRO A 389 12.97 -15.38 0.38
N VAL A 390 12.17 -16.30 0.91
CA VAL A 390 10.72 -16.26 0.81
C VAL A 390 10.19 -15.32 1.89
N PHE A 391 9.59 -14.21 1.48
CA PHE A 391 9.11 -13.20 2.42
C PHE A 391 7.78 -13.60 3.08
N PRO A 392 7.48 -13.15 4.32
CA PRO A 392 6.14 -13.32 4.86
C PRO A 392 5.12 -12.62 3.94
N LEU A 393 3.90 -13.14 3.91
CA LEU A 393 2.80 -12.43 3.25
C LEU A 393 2.32 -11.29 4.14
N TYR A 394 1.73 -10.28 3.51
CA TYR A 394 1.20 -9.10 4.18
C TYR A 394 0.11 -9.50 5.18
N GLU A 395 -0.11 -8.64 6.18
CA GLU A 395 -1.19 -8.79 7.13
C GLU A 395 -2.04 -7.52 7.18
N VAL A 396 -3.34 -7.70 6.95
CA VAL A 396 -4.34 -6.64 7.05
C VAL A 396 -5.40 -7.02 8.07
N ALA A 397 -5.85 -6.05 8.85
CA ALA A 397 -6.95 -6.20 9.77
C ALA A 397 -8.31 -6.08 9.05
N THR A 398 -9.31 -6.75 9.60
CA THR A 398 -10.72 -6.58 9.21
C THR A 398 -11.28 -5.36 9.93
N SER A 399 -12.03 -4.50 9.22
CA SER A 399 -12.80 -3.43 9.86
C SER A 399 -13.85 -4.02 10.80
N PRO A 400 -14.04 -3.49 12.02
CA PRO A 400 -15.04 -4.00 12.96
C PRO A 400 -16.46 -3.87 12.40
N ARG A 401 -17.37 -4.76 12.82
CA ARG A 401 -18.80 -4.63 12.58
C ARG A 401 -19.49 -4.07 13.80
N ILE A 402 -20.35 -3.08 13.59
CA ILE A 402 -21.06 -2.37 14.66
C ILE A 402 -22.55 -2.71 14.54
N SER A 403 -23.18 -3.16 15.62
CA SER A 403 -24.57 -3.63 15.57
C SER A 403 -25.62 -2.54 15.80
N ASN A 404 -25.23 -1.36 16.26
CA ASN A 404 -26.12 -0.27 16.63
C ASN A 404 -25.88 1.01 15.81
N LEU A 405 -25.56 0.88 14.52
CA LEU A 405 -25.23 2.01 13.63
C LEU A 405 -26.31 3.10 13.63
N ALA A 406 -27.59 2.71 13.62
CA ALA A 406 -28.72 3.64 13.65
C ALA A 406 -28.76 4.56 14.87
N GLU A 407 -28.15 4.17 15.99
CA GLU A 407 -28.07 5.00 17.19
C GLU A 407 -26.87 5.96 17.15
N LEU A 408 -25.84 5.64 16.34
CA LEU A 408 -24.52 6.27 16.38
C LEU A 408 -24.26 7.26 15.24
N MET A 409 -25.14 7.31 14.24
CA MET A 409 -24.90 7.95 12.94
C MET A 409 -26.21 8.52 12.37
N LEU A 410 -26.11 9.51 11.48
CA LEU A 410 -27.27 10.05 10.77
C LEU A 410 -27.89 8.99 9.87
N ASN A 411 -29.16 8.66 10.09
CA ASN A 411 -29.86 7.67 9.30
C ASN A 411 -30.57 8.33 8.12
N VAL A 412 -30.33 7.86 6.90
CA VAL A 412 -30.97 8.42 5.70
C VAL A 412 -32.50 8.37 5.73
N ARG A 413 -33.09 7.46 6.51
CA ARG A 413 -34.55 7.36 6.67
C ARG A 413 -35.14 8.57 7.40
N ASP A 414 -34.38 9.19 8.30
CA ASP A 414 -34.82 10.39 9.02
C ASP A 414 -34.93 11.62 8.09
N PHE A 415 -34.36 11.52 6.88
CA PHE A 415 -34.42 12.53 5.83
C PHE A 415 -35.43 12.18 4.72
N GLY A 416 -36.20 11.10 4.90
CA GLY A 416 -37.27 10.68 4.01
C GLY A 416 -36.87 9.67 2.94
N ALA A 417 -35.70 9.04 3.03
CA ALA A 417 -35.33 7.95 2.13
C ALA A 417 -36.08 6.68 2.52
N VAL A 418 -36.72 6.00 1.57
CA VAL A 418 -37.54 4.81 1.80
C VAL A 418 -37.11 3.72 0.82
N PRO A 419 -36.23 2.80 1.23
CA PRO A 419 -35.70 1.85 0.28
C PRO A 419 -36.76 0.84 -0.19
N ASN A 420 -36.60 0.38 -1.43
CA ASN A 420 -37.45 -0.60 -2.12
C ASN A 420 -38.90 -0.16 -2.37
N ASP A 421 -39.21 1.14 -2.38
CA ASP A 421 -40.54 1.65 -2.73
C ASP A 421 -40.70 1.99 -4.23
N GLY A 422 -39.61 1.91 -5.00
CA GLY A 422 -39.56 2.25 -6.42
C GLY A 422 -39.57 3.76 -6.69
N ILE A 423 -39.33 4.59 -5.67
CA ILE A 423 -39.26 6.05 -5.74
C ILE A 423 -37.79 6.48 -5.66
N ASP A 424 -37.46 7.60 -6.31
CA ASP A 424 -36.11 8.16 -6.29
C ASP A 424 -35.75 8.73 -4.91
N ASP A 425 -34.79 8.10 -4.23
CA ASP A 425 -34.29 8.47 -2.91
C ASP A 425 -33.23 9.59 -2.95
N ARG A 426 -32.78 9.99 -4.15
CA ARG A 426 -31.62 10.87 -4.33
C ARG A 426 -31.70 12.15 -3.51
N GLU A 427 -32.84 12.86 -3.54
CA GLU A 427 -32.98 14.12 -2.81
C GLU A 427 -33.01 13.92 -1.29
N ALA A 428 -33.62 12.83 -0.80
CA ALA A 428 -33.62 12.51 0.62
C ALA A 428 -32.22 12.17 1.14
N ILE A 429 -31.47 11.37 0.39
CA ILE A 429 -30.09 11.02 0.73
C ILE A 429 -29.18 12.26 0.61
N GLN A 430 -29.36 13.11 -0.40
CA GLN A 430 -28.59 14.35 -0.50
C GLN A 430 -28.85 15.27 0.69
N ARG A 431 -30.10 15.40 1.17
CA ARG A 431 -30.40 16.14 2.41
C ARG A 431 -29.66 15.56 3.63
N ALA A 432 -29.57 14.23 3.74
CA ALA A 432 -28.80 13.60 4.81
C ALA A 432 -27.30 13.94 4.71
N LEU A 433 -26.72 13.94 3.50
CA LEU A 433 -25.33 14.33 3.27
C LEU A 433 -25.08 15.80 3.60
N ASP A 434 -25.99 16.68 3.20
CA ASP A 434 -25.90 18.12 3.46
C ASP A 434 -26.01 18.39 4.96
N ALA A 435 -26.91 17.69 5.67
CA ALA A 435 -27.05 17.78 7.12
C ALA A 435 -25.84 17.17 7.87
N ALA A 436 -25.14 16.22 7.26
CA ALA A 436 -23.93 15.63 7.85
C ALA A 436 -22.74 16.59 7.85
N VAL A 437 -22.78 17.70 7.09
CA VAL A 437 -21.67 18.67 7.04
C VAL A 437 -21.58 19.44 8.36
N ILE A 438 -20.44 19.33 9.02
CA ILE A 438 -20.07 20.01 10.27
C ILE A 438 -19.13 21.17 9.96
N ASP A 439 -19.52 22.38 10.33
CA ASP A 439 -18.75 23.63 10.20
C ASP A 439 -18.19 23.90 8.77
N GLY A 440 -18.83 23.33 7.75
CA GLY A 440 -18.39 23.42 6.35
C GLY A 440 -17.04 22.75 6.06
N ARG A 441 -16.56 21.85 6.95
CA ARG A 441 -15.20 21.29 6.87
C ARG A 441 -15.10 19.77 7.05
N ALA A 442 -15.93 19.18 7.88
CA ALA A 442 -15.94 17.73 8.11
C ALA A 442 -17.35 17.17 7.98
N SER A 443 -17.51 15.85 7.89
CA SER A 443 -18.82 15.22 7.79
C SER A 443 -19.02 14.14 8.86
N GLU A 444 -20.22 14.11 9.44
CA GLU A 444 -20.71 12.97 10.21
C GLU A 444 -20.89 11.74 9.30
N PRO A 445 -20.60 10.52 9.77
CA PRO A 445 -20.96 9.30 9.04
C PRO A 445 -22.47 9.19 8.83
N VAL A 446 -22.86 8.74 7.64
CA VAL A 446 -24.25 8.49 7.26
C VAL A 446 -24.51 6.99 7.20
N TYR A 447 -25.55 6.54 7.90
CA TYR A 447 -26.00 5.16 7.95
C TYR A 447 -27.13 4.88 6.95
N PHE A 448 -26.96 3.80 6.21
CA PHE A 448 -27.91 3.23 5.27
C PHE A 448 -28.42 1.90 5.82
N PRO A 449 -29.62 1.87 6.44
CA PRO A 449 -30.27 0.62 6.77
C PRO A 449 -30.41 -0.31 5.56
N SER A 450 -30.61 -1.59 5.81
CA SER A 450 -30.88 -2.58 4.76
C SER A 450 -32.02 -2.12 3.83
N GLY A 451 -31.75 -2.16 2.54
CA GLY A 451 -32.66 -1.79 1.47
C GLY A 451 -31.93 -1.36 0.18
N LYS A 452 -32.68 -1.34 -0.92
CA LYS A 452 -32.24 -0.79 -2.21
C LYS A 452 -32.77 0.63 -2.37
N TYR A 453 -31.87 1.57 -2.51
CA TYR A 453 -32.17 2.99 -2.67
C TYR A 453 -32.01 3.39 -4.13
N GLU A 454 -33.07 3.86 -4.76
CA GLU A 454 -33.08 4.17 -6.18
C GLU A 454 -32.63 5.61 -6.43
N LEU A 455 -31.76 5.79 -7.41
CA LEU A 455 -31.16 7.07 -7.75
C LEU A 455 -31.39 7.38 -9.23
N SER A 456 -32.16 8.44 -9.52
CA SER A 456 -32.31 8.92 -10.90
C SER A 456 -31.04 9.59 -11.44
N LYS A 457 -30.17 10.05 -10.54
CA LYS A 457 -28.89 10.72 -10.80
C LYS A 457 -27.90 10.40 -9.68
N PRO A 458 -26.58 10.47 -9.93
CA PRO A 458 -25.58 10.28 -8.88
C PRO A 458 -25.77 11.23 -7.69
N LEU A 459 -25.43 10.74 -6.50
CA LEU A 459 -25.18 11.57 -5.32
C LEU A 459 -23.90 12.37 -5.57
N PHE A 460 -23.90 13.63 -5.15
CA PHE A 460 -22.74 14.50 -5.28
C PHE A 460 -22.04 14.65 -3.92
N LEU A 461 -20.83 14.10 -3.83
CA LEU A 461 -19.96 14.24 -2.67
C LEU A 461 -19.14 15.51 -2.82
N ASP A 462 -19.71 16.63 -2.43
CA ASP A 462 -19.06 17.93 -2.48
C ASP A 462 -18.07 18.07 -1.33
N HIS A 463 -16.77 17.97 -1.61
CA HIS A 463 -15.71 18.21 -0.64
C HIS A 463 -15.84 17.37 0.65
N LEU A 464 -16.35 16.13 0.54
CA LEU A 464 -16.54 15.24 1.68
C LEU A 464 -15.22 15.04 2.43
N ALA A 465 -15.19 15.33 3.73
CA ALA A 465 -13.99 15.24 4.55
C ALA A 465 -14.30 14.53 5.88
N GLY A 466 -13.72 13.35 6.09
CA GLY A 466 -14.12 12.52 7.22
C GLY A 466 -15.47 11.83 7.00
N GLY A 467 -15.99 11.21 8.06
CA GLY A 467 -17.26 10.47 8.00
C GLY A 467 -17.27 9.39 6.92
N GLY A 468 -18.32 9.37 6.12
CA GLY A 468 -18.52 8.45 5.00
C GLY A 468 -19.77 7.59 5.17
N PHE A 469 -19.87 6.48 4.44
CA PHE A 469 -21.10 5.68 4.35
C PHE A 469 -20.98 4.36 5.09
N TRP A 470 -22.01 4.01 5.85
CA TRP A 470 -22.07 2.77 6.61
C TRP A 470 -23.36 2.03 6.30
N GLY A 471 -23.26 0.75 5.94
CA GLY A 471 -24.41 -0.11 5.65
C GLY A 471 -24.45 -1.38 6.50
N ASP A 472 -25.51 -2.16 6.32
CA ASP A 472 -25.70 -3.47 6.98
C ASP A 472 -25.02 -4.63 6.23
N GLY A 473 -24.47 -4.35 5.04
CA GLY A 473 -23.81 -5.30 4.16
C GLY A 473 -23.85 -4.84 2.70
N ALA A 474 -22.82 -5.16 1.92
CA ALA A 474 -22.70 -4.71 0.52
C ALA A 474 -23.83 -5.17 -0.42
N ASP A 475 -24.53 -6.24 -0.05
CA ASP A 475 -25.72 -6.75 -0.76
C ASP A 475 -27.04 -6.39 -0.05
N LYS A 476 -26.97 -5.73 1.11
CA LYS A 476 -28.13 -5.33 1.92
C LYS A 476 -28.43 -3.85 1.81
N SER A 477 -27.42 -2.99 1.93
CA SER A 477 -27.56 -1.53 1.83
C SER A 477 -26.98 -1.08 0.48
N VAL A 478 -27.86 -0.88 -0.50
CA VAL A 478 -27.46 -0.75 -1.91
C VAL A 478 -27.99 0.53 -2.53
N LEU A 479 -27.09 1.34 -3.09
CA LEU A 479 -27.43 2.46 -3.96
C LEU A 479 -27.54 1.96 -5.41
N ILE A 480 -28.64 2.25 -6.09
CA ILE A 480 -28.92 1.75 -7.46
C ILE A 480 -29.18 2.91 -8.41
N SER A 481 -28.40 3.01 -9.49
CA SER A 481 -28.70 3.95 -10.58
C SER A 481 -29.80 3.38 -11.49
N THR A 482 -30.94 4.05 -11.57
CA THR A 482 -32.04 3.64 -12.46
C THR A 482 -31.85 4.13 -13.91
N THR A 483 -30.99 5.14 -14.09
CA THR A 483 -30.75 5.80 -15.38
C THR A 483 -29.46 5.37 -16.07
N GLY A 484 -28.56 4.66 -15.38
CA GLY A 484 -27.27 4.29 -15.94
C GLY A 484 -26.25 5.44 -15.91
N LYS A 485 -26.44 6.45 -15.05
CA LYS A 485 -25.56 7.62 -14.92
C LYS A 485 -24.51 7.47 -13.81
N GLY A 486 -24.45 6.31 -13.16
CA GLY A 486 -23.66 6.09 -11.95
C GLY A 486 -24.43 6.39 -10.67
N VAL A 487 -23.79 6.16 -9.52
CA VAL A 487 -24.37 6.37 -8.18
C VAL A 487 -23.64 7.45 -7.37
N ILE A 488 -22.34 7.62 -7.60
CA ILE A 488 -21.51 8.63 -6.91
C ILE A 488 -20.70 9.42 -7.92
N THR A 489 -20.69 10.74 -7.75
CA THR A 489 -19.65 11.62 -8.25
C THR A 489 -19.11 12.44 -7.07
N SER A 490 -17.82 12.79 -7.06
CA SER A 490 -17.24 13.66 -6.03
C SER A 490 -16.55 14.88 -6.61
N ASP A 491 -16.49 15.94 -5.82
CA ASP A 491 -15.50 17.00 -5.95
C ASP A 491 -14.58 16.98 -4.72
N GLY A 492 -13.61 16.08 -4.73
CA GLY A 492 -12.71 15.86 -3.61
C GLY A 492 -13.39 15.18 -2.41
N ALA A 493 -13.39 13.85 -2.37
CA ALA A 493 -13.70 13.10 -1.15
C ALA A 493 -12.39 12.71 -0.45
N GLY A 494 -12.22 13.02 0.82
CA GLY A 494 -11.01 12.75 1.58
C GLY A 494 -11.28 12.24 2.97
N TYR A 495 -10.36 11.46 3.51
CA TYR A 495 -10.40 11.01 4.90
C TYR A 495 -11.69 10.26 5.30
N SER A 496 -12.45 9.76 4.33
CA SER A 496 -13.76 9.14 4.52
C SER A 496 -13.66 7.62 4.56
N ALA A 497 -14.62 6.96 5.20
CA ALA A 497 -14.75 5.51 5.24
C ALA A 497 -16.09 5.07 4.63
N PHE A 498 -16.04 4.11 3.71
CA PHE A 498 -17.18 3.44 3.11
C PHE A 498 -17.15 1.98 3.57
N VAL A 499 -18.19 1.55 4.27
CA VAL A 499 -18.21 0.24 4.95
C VAL A 499 -19.52 -0.47 4.67
N ASP A 500 -19.44 -1.71 4.18
CA ASP A 500 -20.61 -2.59 4.01
C ASP A 500 -21.69 -1.96 3.09
N MET A 501 -21.28 -1.30 2.00
CA MET A 501 -22.14 -0.61 1.04
C MET A 501 -22.08 -1.24 -0.37
N GLY A 502 -23.24 -1.32 -1.04
CA GLY A 502 -23.35 -1.69 -2.44
C GLY A 502 -23.56 -0.47 -3.35
N PHE A 503 -22.82 -0.42 -4.45
CA PHE A 503 -22.90 0.59 -5.50
C PHE A 503 -23.20 -0.10 -6.83
N VAL A 504 -24.43 0.05 -7.33
CA VAL A 504 -24.89 -0.68 -8.51
C VAL A 504 -25.33 0.32 -9.58
N ASN A 505 -24.70 0.25 -10.75
CA ASN A 505 -25.16 1.00 -11.92
C ASN A 505 -26.16 0.16 -12.72
N LYS A 506 -26.87 0.80 -13.66
CA LYS A 506 -27.76 0.07 -14.57
C LYS A 506 -26.96 -0.92 -15.42
N ALA A 507 -27.48 -2.14 -15.59
CA ALA A 507 -26.86 -3.12 -16.47
C ALA A 507 -26.69 -2.56 -17.89
N GLY A 508 -25.51 -2.76 -18.49
CA GLY A 508 -25.17 -2.22 -19.81
C GLY A 508 -24.83 -0.72 -19.84
N ALA A 509 -24.83 -0.02 -18.70
CA ALA A 509 -24.40 1.37 -18.65
C ALA A 509 -22.93 1.52 -19.08
N GLU A 510 -22.64 2.53 -19.88
CA GLU A 510 -21.27 2.88 -20.31
C GLU A 510 -20.62 3.94 -19.40
N THR A 511 -21.28 4.33 -18.30
CA THR A 511 -20.77 5.29 -17.32
C THR A 511 -20.03 4.62 -16.17
N LYS A 512 -19.29 5.41 -15.40
CA LYS A 512 -18.67 5.00 -14.15
C LYS A 512 -19.74 4.77 -13.08
N THR A 513 -19.61 3.71 -12.30
CA THR A 513 -20.51 3.42 -11.17
C THR A 513 -20.23 4.37 -10.01
N ALA A 514 -18.96 4.49 -9.60
CA ALA A 514 -18.51 5.52 -8.67
C ALA A 514 -17.32 6.30 -9.27
N ASP A 515 -17.45 7.62 -9.34
CA ASP A 515 -16.40 8.52 -9.84
C ASP A 515 -15.86 9.40 -8.71
N PHE A 516 -14.71 9.00 -8.18
CA PHE A 516 -13.99 9.75 -7.16
C PHE A 516 -12.98 10.66 -7.85
N ASP A 517 -13.37 11.90 -8.08
CA ASP A 517 -12.55 12.88 -8.77
C ASP A 517 -12.61 14.25 -8.10
N TRP A 518 -11.93 15.20 -8.72
CA TRP A 518 -12.11 16.63 -8.55
C TRP A 518 -12.93 17.14 -9.72
N VAL A 519 -14.04 17.81 -9.45
CA VAL A 519 -14.80 18.44 -10.53
C VAL A 519 -14.02 19.70 -10.97
N ASN A 520 -13.98 19.93 -12.29
CA ASN A 520 -13.44 21.15 -12.87
C ASN A 520 -14.50 22.27 -12.80
N ASP A 521 -14.45 23.30 -13.64
CA ASP A 521 -15.22 24.57 -13.54
C ASP A 521 -16.77 24.46 -13.44
N GLN A 522 -17.33 23.26 -13.35
CA GLN A 522 -18.73 22.87 -13.22
C GLN A 522 -19.22 22.70 -11.77
N SER A 523 -18.38 22.81 -10.74
CA SER A 523 -18.88 22.88 -9.36
C SER A 523 -19.83 24.08 -9.24
N ALA A 524 -21.09 23.80 -8.90
CA ALA A 524 -22.12 24.83 -8.74
C ALA A 524 -21.75 25.82 -7.62
N ASP A 525 -20.87 25.41 -6.70
CA ASP A 525 -20.39 26.20 -5.58
C ASP A 525 -18.89 26.47 -5.69
N LYS A 526 -18.52 27.41 -6.58
CA LYS A 526 -17.15 27.97 -6.63
C LYS A 526 -16.79 28.75 -5.35
N SER A 527 -17.74 28.98 -4.44
CA SER A 527 -17.57 29.80 -3.24
C SER A 527 -17.06 29.00 -2.04
N ARG A 528 -17.19 27.66 -2.04
CA ARG A 528 -16.51 26.75 -1.10
C ARG A 528 -15.01 26.80 -1.32
N LYS A 529 -14.38 27.84 -0.74
CA LYS A 529 -12.92 27.95 -0.58
C LYS A 529 -12.40 26.63 -0.02
N LYS A 530 -11.33 26.07 -0.63
CA LYS A 530 -10.49 24.96 -0.16
C LYS A 530 -10.92 24.40 1.21
N THR A 531 -11.92 23.53 1.26
CA THR A 531 -12.42 22.91 2.51
C THR A 531 -11.35 22.04 3.21
N GLY A 532 -10.18 21.87 2.58
CA GLY A 532 -9.15 20.94 3.01
C GLY A 532 -9.42 19.50 2.59
N ALA A 533 -10.59 19.21 2.01
CA ALA A 533 -10.83 17.96 1.31
C ALA A 533 -9.82 17.86 0.18
N ALA A 534 -8.91 16.89 0.30
CA ALA A 534 -8.17 16.40 -0.85
C ALA A 534 -8.72 15.02 -1.15
N LEU A 535 -8.77 14.65 -2.43
CA LEU A 535 -9.09 13.30 -2.85
C LEU A 535 -8.01 12.33 -2.35
N GLN A 536 -8.02 12.05 -1.05
CA GLN A 536 -6.95 11.35 -0.38
C GLN A 536 -7.41 10.54 0.83
N ALA A 537 -6.77 9.39 0.98
CA ALA A 537 -6.82 8.53 2.14
C ALA A 537 -8.25 8.11 2.52
N ASN A 538 -9.04 7.70 1.52
CA ASN A 538 -10.36 7.11 1.69
C ASN A 538 -10.27 5.59 1.84
N MET A 539 -11.10 5.02 2.71
CA MET A 539 -11.09 3.61 3.03
C MET A 539 -12.38 2.95 2.57
N PHE A 540 -12.29 1.83 1.87
CA PHE A 540 -13.42 1.02 1.42
C PHE A 540 -13.28 -0.38 2.02
N TYR A 541 -14.26 -0.79 2.81
CA TYR A 541 -14.28 -2.08 3.49
C TYR A 541 -15.55 -2.84 3.13
N ARG A 542 -15.39 -4.01 2.51
CA ARG A 542 -16.52 -4.90 2.18
C ARG A 542 -17.59 -4.18 1.35
N CYS A 543 -17.16 -3.36 0.40
CA CYS A 543 -18.06 -2.69 -0.53
C CYS A 543 -18.26 -3.55 -1.79
N LYS A 544 -19.35 -3.31 -2.50
CA LYS A 544 -19.61 -3.91 -3.82
C LYS A 544 -19.76 -2.82 -4.87
N PHE A 545 -19.13 -3.01 -6.02
CA PHE A 545 -19.29 -2.19 -7.21
C PHE A 545 -19.77 -3.09 -8.36
N GLU A 546 -20.91 -2.76 -8.95
CA GLU A 546 -21.56 -3.62 -9.95
C GLU A 546 -22.04 -2.84 -11.17
N ASN A 547 -21.87 -3.43 -12.36
CA ASN A 547 -22.19 -2.85 -13.67
C ASN A 547 -21.40 -1.56 -13.97
N GLY A 548 -21.72 -0.92 -15.11
CA GLY A 548 -21.02 0.26 -15.62
C GLY A 548 -19.82 -0.09 -16.51
N SER A 549 -19.24 0.93 -17.14
CA SER A 549 -17.96 0.79 -17.83
C SER A 549 -16.79 0.75 -16.87
N ILE A 550 -16.91 1.43 -15.73
CA ILE A 550 -15.91 1.40 -14.67
C ILE A 550 -16.61 1.26 -13.32
N GLY A 551 -16.20 0.29 -12.48
CA GLY A 551 -16.78 0.13 -11.15
C GLY A 551 -16.43 1.30 -10.23
N MET A 552 -15.14 1.59 -10.10
CA MET A 552 -14.61 2.71 -9.34
C MET A 552 -13.50 3.41 -10.11
N ALA A 553 -13.65 4.70 -10.38
CA ALA A 553 -12.60 5.54 -10.95
C ALA A 553 -12.04 6.48 -9.89
N VAL A 554 -10.71 6.69 -9.92
CA VAL A 554 -10.01 7.60 -8.99
C VAL A 554 -9.11 8.57 -9.75
N GLY A 555 -9.40 9.87 -9.56
CA GLY A 555 -8.58 11.00 -9.94
C GLY A 555 -8.41 11.17 -11.45
N ALA A 556 -9.45 11.47 -12.23
CA ALA A 556 -9.22 11.79 -13.64
C ALA A 556 -8.53 13.14 -13.81
N HIS A 557 -8.87 14.13 -12.97
CA HIS A 557 -8.39 15.50 -13.11
C HIS A 557 -7.21 15.85 -12.19
N LYS A 558 -7.26 15.50 -10.90
CA LYS A 558 -6.17 15.82 -9.95
C LYS A 558 -5.78 14.61 -9.08
N MET A 559 -4.93 14.87 -8.08
CA MET A 559 -4.41 13.90 -7.10
C MET A 559 -5.50 13.01 -6.53
N GLY A 560 -5.24 11.71 -6.38
CA GLY A 560 -6.17 10.71 -5.85
C GLY A 560 -5.43 9.68 -4.99
N ASP A 561 -4.98 10.06 -3.80
CA ASP A 561 -4.00 9.29 -3.02
C ASP A 561 -4.64 8.42 -1.91
N GLY A 562 -3.94 7.38 -1.44
CA GLY A 562 -4.26 6.67 -0.21
C GLY A 562 -5.58 5.90 -0.22
N PHE A 563 -6.14 5.59 -1.39
CA PHE A 563 -7.38 4.82 -1.46
C PHE A 563 -7.09 3.37 -1.10
N MET A 564 -7.63 2.93 0.03
CA MET A 564 -7.48 1.56 0.50
C MET A 564 -8.77 0.80 0.25
N ILE A 565 -8.71 -0.24 -0.57
CA ILE A 565 -9.87 -1.05 -0.95
C ILE A 565 -9.64 -2.47 -0.41
N ILE A 566 -10.41 -2.87 0.60
CA ILE A 566 -10.22 -4.11 1.35
C ILE A 566 -11.49 -4.95 1.36
N ASP A 567 -11.35 -6.23 1.00
CA ASP A 567 -12.44 -7.22 0.97
C ASP A 567 -13.62 -6.78 0.08
N CYS A 568 -13.38 -5.98 -0.97
CA CYS A 568 -14.43 -5.48 -1.85
C CYS A 568 -14.73 -6.42 -3.03
N VAL A 569 -15.93 -6.29 -3.61
CA VAL A 569 -16.38 -7.06 -4.77
C VAL A 569 -16.59 -6.12 -5.95
N PHE A 570 -16.05 -6.50 -7.10
CA PHE A 570 -16.29 -5.85 -8.38
C PHE A 570 -16.90 -6.87 -9.34
N ARG A 571 -18.10 -6.59 -9.86
CA ARG A 571 -18.86 -7.57 -10.64
C ARG A 571 -19.54 -6.98 -11.87
N ASN A 572 -19.61 -7.74 -12.96
CA ASN A 572 -20.37 -7.42 -14.17
C ASN A 572 -19.95 -6.09 -14.86
N ILE A 573 -18.66 -5.73 -14.79
CA ILE A 573 -18.14 -4.45 -15.32
C ILE A 573 -17.50 -4.70 -16.68
N LYS A 574 -18.29 -4.47 -17.73
CA LYS A 574 -17.96 -4.79 -19.12
C LYS A 574 -18.49 -3.71 -20.05
N THR A 575 -17.77 -3.45 -21.13
CA THR A 575 -18.26 -2.60 -22.23
C THR A 575 -18.33 -3.41 -23.53
N PRO A 576 -19.17 -3.00 -24.50
CA PRO A 576 -19.20 -3.65 -25.82
C PRO A 576 -17.83 -3.71 -26.51
N LYS A 577 -16.94 -2.75 -26.20
CA LYS A 577 -15.57 -2.67 -26.73
C LYS A 577 -14.54 -3.49 -25.94
N GLY A 578 -14.90 -4.04 -24.77
CA GLY A 578 -13.94 -4.70 -23.89
C GLY A 578 -12.99 -3.73 -23.17
N GLU A 579 -13.43 -2.49 -22.99
CA GLU A 579 -12.65 -1.42 -22.39
C GLU A 579 -13.02 -1.20 -20.92
N GLY A 580 -13.93 -2.02 -20.38
CA GLY A 580 -14.35 -1.91 -19.00
C GLY A 580 -13.22 -2.15 -17.99
N ALA A 581 -13.36 -1.58 -16.80
CA ALA A 581 -12.41 -1.75 -15.72
C ALA A 581 -13.08 -1.74 -14.35
N ALA A 582 -12.88 -2.77 -13.54
CA ALA A 582 -13.40 -2.79 -12.18
C ALA A 582 -12.90 -1.60 -11.35
N TYR A 583 -11.59 -1.37 -11.37
CA TYR A 583 -10.97 -0.18 -10.80
C TYR A 583 -10.11 0.56 -11.84
N SER A 584 -10.21 1.88 -11.89
CA SER A 584 -9.45 2.74 -12.80
C SER A 584 -8.66 3.81 -12.02
N SER A 585 -7.34 3.82 -12.18
CA SER A 585 -6.47 4.89 -11.67
C SER A 585 -6.16 5.86 -12.80
N GLU A 586 -6.56 7.13 -12.65
CA GLU A 586 -6.64 8.07 -13.78
C GLU A 586 -5.70 9.30 -13.68
N ASN A 587 -4.96 9.49 -12.57
CA ASN A 587 -3.97 10.59 -12.40
C ASN A 587 -2.55 10.11 -12.09
N PHE A 588 -1.52 10.85 -12.50
CA PHE A 588 -0.13 10.60 -12.09
C PHE A 588 0.11 10.82 -10.59
N ASN A 589 -0.68 11.70 -9.99
CA ASN A 589 -0.61 11.98 -8.56
C ASN A 589 -1.53 11.09 -7.71
N VAL A 590 -1.92 9.93 -8.23
CA VAL A 590 -2.44 8.84 -7.40
C VAL A 590 -1.23 8.10 -6.80
N LEU A 591 -0.90 8.33 -5.52
CA LEU A 591 0.38 7.87 -4.96
C LEU A 591 0.38 6.41 -4.52
N THR A 592 -0.50 6.02 -3.59
CA THR A 592 -0.61 4.61 -3.14
C THR A 592 -2.05 4.18 -2.91
N ASN A 593 -2.58 3.36 -3.84
CA ASN A 593 -3.94 2.82 -3.73
C ASN A 593 -3.89 1.28 -3.65
N PRO A 594 -3.81 0.68 -2.46
CA PRO A 594 -3.83 -0.77 -2.32
C PRO A 594 -5.24 -1.36 -2.50
N LEU A 595 -5.33 -2.40 -3.34
CA LEU A 595 -6.47 -3.31 -3.44
C LEU A 595 -6.09 -4.64 -2.80
N VAL A 596 -6.80 -5.03 -1.75
CA VAL A 596 -6.47 -6.18 -0.92
C VAL A 596 -7.66 -7.09 -0.72
N HIS A 597 -7.48 -8.38 -1.00
CA HIS A 597 -8.52 -9.38 -0.79
C HIS A 597 -9.81 -9.07 -1.56
N CYS A 598 -9.73 -8.41 -2.71
CA CYS A 598 -10.91 -8.11 -3.52
C CYS A 598 -11.27 -9.30 -4.43
N LEU A 599 -12.54 -9.39 -4.80
CA LEU A 599 -13.05 -10.26 -5.85
C LEU A 599 -13.32 -9.45 -7.11
N PHE A 600 -12.80 -9.91 -8.24
CA PHE A 600 -13.09 -9.37 -9.57
C PHE A 600 -13.76 -10.48 -10.37
N ASP A 601 -15.04 -10.31 -10.68
CA ASP A 601 -15.90 -11.37 -11.21
C ASP A 601 -16.68 -10.89 -12.43
N ASP A 602 -16.50 -11.54 -13.58
CA ASP A 602 -17.16 -11.17 -14.84
C ASP A 602 -16.86 -9.71 -15.25
N VAL A 603 -15.57 -9.38 -15.35
CA VAL A 603 -15.10 -8.03 -15.70
C VAL A 603 -14.16 -8.05 -16.90
N ASP A 604 -14.18 -6.98 -17.70
CA ASP A 604 -13.24 -6.83 -18.81
C ASP A 604 -11.79 -6.77 -18.31
N CYS A 605 -11.58 -6.00 -17.25
CA CYS A 605 -10.31 -5.81 -16.59
C CYS A 605 -10.48 -5.61 -15.09
N ALA A 606 -9.63 -6.21 -14.25
CA ALA A 606 -9.67 -5.97 -12.82
C ALA A 606 -9.15 -4.56 -12.47
N VAL A 607 -7.99 -4.20 -13.02
CA VAL A 607 -7.40 -2.88 -12.82
C VAL A 607 -6.94 -2.28 -14.14
N SER A 608 -7.45 -1.09 -14.46
CA SER A 608 -6.94 -0.26 -15.56
C SER A 608 -6.17 0.93 -14.97
N ASN A 609 -4.84 0.84 -15.01
CA ASN A 609 -3.99 1.97 -14.66
C ASN A 609 -3.76 2.82 -15.91
N LYS A 610 -4.59 3.86 -16.05
CA LYS A 610 -4.36 4.89 -17.04
C LYS A 610 -3.15 5.71 -16.61
N LYS A 611 -3.16 6.22 -15.37
CA LYS A 611 -2.07 6.97 -14.76
C LYS A 611 -2.00 6.67 -13.25
N GLY A 612 -0.84 6.86 -12.63
CA GLY A 612 -0.69 6.79 -11.17
C GLY A 612 -0.18 5.45 -10.68
N SER A 613 -0.50 5.12 -9.43
CA SER A 613 0.05 3.97 -8.72
C SER A 613 -1.04 3.20 -7.98
N PHE A 614 -0.89 1.89 -7.92
CA PHE A 614 -1.71 1.01 -7.11
C PHE A 614 -0.85 -0.16 -6.64
N ASN A 615 -1.33 -0.88 -5.64
CA ASN A 615 -0.76 -2.17 -5.28
C ASN A 615 -1.87 -3.21 -5.17
N PHE A 616 -1.53 -4.48 -5.35
CA PHE A 616 -2.52 -5.53 -5.60
C PHE A 616 -2.18 -6.81 -4.84
N TYR A 617 -2.88 -7.04 -3.72
CA TYR A 617 -2.55 -8.06 -2.73
C TYR A 617 -3.68 -9.06 -2.51
N GLY A 618 -3.44 -10.36 -2.71
CA GLY A 618 -4.40 -11.37 -2.27
C GLY A 618 -5.73 -11.40 -3.00
N ASN A 619 -5.81 -10.86 -4.20
CA ASN A 619 -7.08 -10.72 -4.90
C ASN A 619 -7.42 -12.01 -5.64
N LYS A 620 -8.73 -12.23 -5.84
CA LYS A 620 -9.26 -13.33 -6.63
C LYS A 620 -9.93 -12.81 -7.88
N LEU A 621 -9.61 -13.41 -9.02
CA LEU A 621 -10.06 -13.00 -10.34
C LEU A 621 -10.74 -14.16 -11.05
N THR A 622 -12.01 -13.97 -11.41
CA THR A 622 -12.85 -14.95 -12.10
C THR A 622 -13.50 -14.34 -13.33
N ASN A 623 -13.54 -15.12 -14.42
CA ASN A 623 -14.19 -14.74 -15.67
C ASN A 623 -13.74 -13.36 -16.21
N ILE A 624 -12.43 -13.22 -16.45
CA ILE A 624 -11.80 -11.98 -16.94
C ILE A 624 -11.75 -11.99 -18.47
N HIS A 625 -12.27 -10.94 -19.11
CA HIS A 625 -12.50 -10.96 -20.57
C HIS A 625 -11.38 -10.38 -21.44
N LYS A 626 -10.52 -9.49 -20.90
CA LYS A 626 -9.43 -8.89 -21.71
C LYS A 626 -8.05 -8.96 -21.07
N ALA A 627 -7.91 -8.62 -19.79
CA ALA A 627 -6.67 -8.77 -19.03
C ALA A 627 -6.96 -8.58 -17.54
N ALA A 628 -6.17 -9.18 -16.63
CA ALA A 628 -6.33 -8.84 -15.21
C ALA A 628 -5.89 -7.39 -14.94
N LEU A 629 -4.67 -7.02 -15.35
CA LEU A 629 -4.09 -5.70 -15.14
C LEU A 629 -3.70 -5.06 -16.48
N LYS A 630 -4.22 -3.86 -16.75
CA LYS A 630 -3.87 -3.03 -17.91
C LYS A 630 -3.08 -1.81 -17.44
N PHE A 631 -1.96 -1.53 -18.11
CA PHE A 631 -1.11 -0.37 -17.82
C PHE A 631 -0.90 0.48 -19.08
N TYR A 632 -1.28 1.76 -19.06
CA TYR A 632 -1.23 2.63 -20.25
C TYR A 632 -0.16 3.71 -20.19
N THR A 633 -0.27 4.67 -19.27
CA THR A 633 0.63 5.83 -19.18
C THR A 633 1.18 5.97 -17.78
N ILE A 634 2.29 5.27 -17.50
CA ILE A 634 2.96 5.34 -16.21
C ILE A 634 4.24 6.16 -16.34
N VAL A 635 4.37 7.14 -15.47
CA VAL A 635 5.64 7.81 -15.16
C VAL A 635 6.30 7.00 -14.04
N GLY A 636 6.72 5.77 -14.38
CA GLY A 636 7.78 5.11 -13.68
C GLY A 636 7.54 4.44 -12.34
N ASN A 637 6.33 4.35 -11.82
CA ASN A 637 6.12 3.78 -10.48
C ASN A 637 6.54 2.30 -10.37
N GLY A 638 6.91 1.91 -9.14
CA GLY A 638 6.98 0.52 -8.69
C GLY A 638 5.61 0.03 -8.23
N PHE A 639 5.25 -1.19 -8.62
CA PHE A 639 3.97 -1.83 -8.32
C PHE A 639 4.20 -3.19 -7.67
N ALA A 640 3.65 -3.37 -6.47
CA ALA A 640 3.64 -4.67 -5.80
C ALA A 640 2.36 -5.44 -6.14
N ILE A 641 2.52 -6.60 -6.76
CA ILE A 641 1.44 -7.50 -7.18
C ILE A 641 1.70 -8.87 -6.54
N VAL A 642 1.14 -9.09 -5.35
CA VAL A 642 1.55 -10.17 -4.45
C VAL A 642 0.38 -11.09 -4.10
N ASN A 643 0.58 -12.41 -4.24
CA ASN A 643 -0.35 -13.45 -3.79
C ASN A 643 -1.75 -13.37 -4.43
N ASN A 644 -1.85 -13.19 -5.75
CA ASN A 644 -3.16 -13.11 -6.43
C ASN A 644 -3.51 -14.42 -7.13
N GLU A 645 -4.79 -14.79 -7.15
CA GLU A 645 -5.30 -15.95 -7.88
C GLU A 645 -6.16 -15.51 -9.06
N MET A 646 -5.87 -16.04 -10.25
CA MET A 646 -6.73 -15.94 -11.42
C MET A 646 -7.17 -17.35 -11.85
N ASP A 647 -8.42 -17.47 -12.27
CA ASP A 647 -8.95 -18.70 -12.84
C ASP A 647 -8.35 -19.03 -14.24
N SER A 648 -9.02 -19.91 -14.98
CA SER A 648 -8.60 -20.35 -16.32
C SER A 648 -8.91 -19.34 -17.43
N SER A 649 -9.27 -18.09 -17.12
CA SER A 649 -9.57 -17.06 -18.11
C SER A 649 -8.47 -16.94 -19.18
N PRO A 650 -8.77 -17.04 -20.49
CA PRO A 650 -7.77 -17.18 -21.56
C PRO A 650 -7.11 -15.84 -21.95
N VAL A 651 -6.90 -14.95 -20.98
CA VAL A 651 -6.41 -13.59 -21.15
C VAL A 651 -5.09 -13.38 -20.40
N PRO A 652 -4.26 -12.40 -20.78
CA PRO A 652 -3.06 -12.07 -20.03
C PRO A 652 -3.39 -11.59 -18.61
N PHE A 653 -2.53 -11.98 -17.66
CA PHE A 653 -2.57 -11.41 -16.32
C PHE A 653 -2.10 -9.95 -16.35
N VAL A 654 -1.04 -9.65 -17.12
CA VAL A 654 -0.58 -8.27 -17.34
C VAL A 654 -0.55 -7.94 -18.82
N THR A 655 -1.10 -6.79 -19.20
CA THR A 655 -0.91 -6.20 -20.53
C THR A 655 -0.62 -4.72 -20.43
N THR A 656 0.03 -4.20 -21.45
CA THR A 656 0.43 -2.79 -21.49
C THR A 656 0.07 -2.13 -22.83
N GLY A 657 -0.23 -0.84 -22.81
CA GLY A 657 -0.61 -0.05 -23.99
C GLY A 657 0.55 0.63 -24.73
N HIS A 658 1.11 1.71 -24.16
CA HIS A 658 2.00 2.65 -24.88
C HIS A 658 3.50 2.42 -24.63
N SER A 659 4.30 2.37 -25.70
CA SER A 659 5.75 2.09 -25.63
C SER A 659 6.63 3.19 -25.01
N SER A 660 6.10 4.40 -24.74
CA SER A 660 6.84 5.52 -24.16
C SER A 660 6.73 5.62 -22.63
N ALA A 661 5.76 4.92 -22.02
CA ALA A 661 5.60 4.89 -20.57
C ALA A 661 6.55 3.88 -19.92
N LYS A 662 6.80 4.02 -18.60
CA LYS A 662 7.69 3.14 -17.83
C LYS A 662 6.98 2.63 -16.57
N ALA A 663 7.11 1.35 -16.25
CA ALA A 663 6.61 0.77 -15.01
C ALA A 663 7.60 -0.27 -14.46
N HIS A 664 7.59 -0.49 -13.16
CA HIS A 664 8.40 -1.53 -12.53
C HIS A 664 7.45 -2.45 -11.76
N LEU A 665 7.36 -3.71 -12.19
CA LEU A 665 6.35 -4.64 -11.69
C LEU A 665 7.01 -5.76 -10.91
N LEU A 666 6.71 -5.83 -9.62
CA LEU A 666 7.01 -7.00 -8.80
C LEU A 666 5.78 -7.91 -8.77
N ILE A 667 5.88 -9.08 -9.39
CA ILE A 667 4.82 -10.10 -9.44
C ILE A 667 5.28 -11.30 -8.61
N GLU A 668 4.81 -11.39 -7.36
CA GLU A 668 5.20 -12.45 -6.43
C GLU A 668 4.02 -13.38 -6.08
N ARG A 669 4.23 -14.70 -6.13
CA ARG A 669 3.22 -15.71 -5.76
C ARG A 669 1.87 -15.51 -6.44
N VAL A 670 1.88 -15.03 -7.68
CA VAL A 670 0.66 -15.00 -8.49
C VAL A 670 0.44 -16.39 -9.07
N SER A 671 -0.78 -16.89 -8.95
CA SER A 671 -1.21 -18.16 -9.52
C SER A 671 -2.33 -17.91 -10.52
N ALA A 672 -2.12 -18.30 -11.78
CA ALA A 672 -3.16 -18.31 -12.78
C ALA A 672 -3.44 -19.76 -13.20
N LYS A 673 -4.67 -20.24 -13.05
CA LYS A 673 -5.02 -21.60 -13.50
C LYS A 673 -4.74 -21.74 -14.99
N ALA A 674 -4.41 -22.98 -15.38
CA ALA A 674 -4.11 -23.30 -16.77
C ALA A 674 -5.34 -22.94 -17.63
N ALA A 675 -5.13 -22.11 -18.64
CA ALA A 675 -6.14 -21.87 -19.65
C ALA A 675 -6.33 -23.12 -20.51
N GLY A 676 -7.54 -23.30 -21.06
CA GLY A 676 -7.85 -24.39 -21.98
C GLY A 676 -7.01 -24.37 -23.26
N THR A 677 -6.49 -23.20 -23.64
CA THR A 677 -5.56 -22.99 -24.76
C THR A 677 -4.31 -22.25 -24.29
N LYS A 678 -3.20 -22.37 -25.04
CA LYS A 678 -1.97 -21.62 -24.74
C LYS A 678 -2.27 -20.12 -24.81
N SER A 679 -2.04 -19.41 -23.71
CA SER A 679 -2.28 -17.97 -23.62
C SER A 679 -1.04 -17.24 -23.13
N SER A 680 -1.06 -15.91 -23.09
CA SER A 680 0.02 -15.13 -22.47
C SER A 680 -0.24 -15.00 -20.98
N ALA A 681 0.80 -15.06 -20.15
CA ALA A 681 0.76 -14.59 -18.77
C ALA A 681 0.97 -13.08 -18.73
N SER A 682 1.91 -12.59 -19.54
CA SER A 682 2.24 -11.17 -19.65
C SER A 682 2.50 -10.78 -21.10
N LYS A 683 2.01 -9.60 -21.48
CA LYS A 683 2.34 -8.87 -22.72
C LYS A 683 2.84 -7.48 -22.35
N TYR A 684 4.08 -7.44 -21.85
CA TYR A 684 4.68 -6.21 -21.34
C TYR A 684 5.50 -5.50 -22.42
N ASN A 685 5.10 -4.28 -22.79
CA ASN A 685 5.66 -3.45 -23.85
C ASN A 685 5.98 -2.02 -23.37
N LEU A 686 5.82 -1.71 -22.07
CA LEU A 686 6.31 -0.44 -21.52
C LEU A 686 7.85 -0.49 -21.40
N GLY A 687 8.48 0.61 -21.00
CA GLY A 687 9.81 0.57 -20.39
C GLY A 687 9.75 0.19 -18.89
N GLY A 688 10.90 0.10 -18.25
CA GLY A 688 11.12 -0.32 -16.86
C GLY A 688 11.47 -1.80 -16.73
N SER A 689 10.93 -2.50 -15.74
CA SER A 689 11.26 -3.92 -15.50
C SER A 689 10.06 -4.68 -14.96
N VAL A 690 10.12 -6.00 -15.13
CA VAL A 690 9.13 -6.91 -14.58
C VAL A 690 9.86 -8.09 -13.96
N MET A 691 9.62 -8.31 -12.67
CA MET A 691 10.14 -9.44 -11.91
C MET A 691 9.01 -10.39 -11.53
N PHE A 692 9.11 -11.64 -11.97
CA PHE A 692 8.25 -12.74 -11.52
C PHE A 692 8.98 -13.55 -10.45
N LEU A 693 8.46 -13.57 -9.24
CA LEU A 693 9.00 -14.30 -8.10
C LEU A 693 8.01 -15.37 -7.66
N HIS A 694 8.46 -16.62 -7.52
CA HIS A 694 7.67 -17.70 -6.90
C HIS A 694 6.24 -17.86 -7.47
N SER A 695 6.07 -17.57 -8.76
CA SER A 695 4.74 -17.50 -9.39
C SER A 695 4.43 -18.74 -10.23
N TYR A 696 3.15 -18.93 -10.56
CA TYR A 696 2.64 -20.12 -11.24
C TYR A 696 1.70 -19.74 -12.40
N PHE A 697 2.18 -19.91 -13.62
CA PHE A 697 1.49 -19.59 -14.88
C PHE A 697 1.50 -20.78 -15.86
N PRO A 698 0.96 -21.95 -15.49
CA PRO A 698 0.93 -23.13 -16.34
C PRO A 698 0.22 -22.85 -17.67
N ASN A 699 0.74 -23.42 -18.76
CA ASN A 699 0.25 -23.22 -20.14
C ASN A 699 0.23 -21.75 -20.59
N ARG A 700 0.95 -20.86 -19.92
CA ARG A 700 1.03 -19.44 -20.29
C ARG A 700 2.46 -18.99 -20.56
N THR A 701 2.64 -18.17 -21.59
CA THR A 701 3.95 -17.59 -21.94
C THR A 701 4.11 -16.20 -21.31
N ILE A 702 5.22 -15.97 -20.61
CA ILE A 702 5.63 -14.66 -20.13
C ILE A 702 6.41 -13.96 -21.25
N ILE A 703 5.91 -12.83 -21.76
CA ILE A 703 6.59 -12.06 -22.81
C ILE A 703 6.85 -10.65 -22.30
N ASN A 704 8.12 -10.23 -22.35
CA ASN A 704 8.51 -8.84 -22.23
C ASN A 704 9.09 -8.37 -23.57
N GLY A 705 8.31 -7.59 -24.31
CA GLY A 705 8.68 -7.07 -25.62
C GLY A 705 9.45 -5.75 -25.56
N GLY A 706 9.23 -4.98 -24.50
CA GLY A 706 9.87 -3.70 -24.24
C GLY A 706 9.57 -2.57 -25.24
N GLY A 707 9.28 -1.38 -24.72
CA GLY A 707 9.15 -0.14 -25.49
C GLY A 707 10.48 0.60 -25.72
N ILE A 708 10.42 1.93 -25.86
CA ILE A 708 11.63 2.77 -25.96
C ILE A 708 12.27 2.88 -24.56
N GLY A 709 13.46 2.29 -24.39
CA GLY A 709 14.26 2.35 -23.15
C GLY A 709 14.15 1.11 -22.26
N ASP A 710 14.89 1.13 -21.14
CA ASP A 710 14.84 0.26 -19.94
C ASP A 710 13.93 -0.96 -20.06
N ASN A 711 14.42 -2.19 -20.23
CA ASN A 711 13.55 -3.37 -20.16
C ASN A 711 14.28 -4.59 -19.64
N SER A 712 13.98 -4.99 -18.40
CA SER A 712 14.42 -6.28 -17.86
C SER A 712 13.23 -7.18 -17.58
N LEU A 713 13.31 -8.42 -18.04
CA LEU A 713 12.46 -9.51 -17.57
C LEU A 713 13.28 -10.37 -16.62
N ILE A 714 12.87 -10.41 -15.36
CA ILE A 714 13.49 -11.26 -14.35
C ILE A 714 12.47 -12.32 -13.97
N VAL A 715 12.85 -13.58 -14.04
CA VAL A 715 12.00 -14.70 -13.64
C VAL A 715 12.80 -15.48 -12.61
N TYR A 716 12.24 -15.71 -11.42
CA TYR A 716 12.88 -16.43 -10.31
C TYR A 716 11.89 -17.43 -9.72
N ASN A 717 12.27 -18.71 -9.66
CA ASN A 717 11.47 -19.79 -9.08
C ASN A 717 10.01 -19.76 -9.54
N THR A 718 9.79 -19.45 -10.82
CA THR A 718 8.46 -19.27 -11.41
C THR A 718 8.22 -20.34 -12.45
N ALA A 719 7.06 -20.98 -12.41
CA ALA A 719 6.65 -21.95 -13.42
C ALA A 719 5.82 -21.25 -14.50
N ALA A 720 6.22 -21.40 -15.74
CA ALA A 720 5.50 -20.89 -16.91
C ALA A 720 5.68 -21.86 -18.09
N ALA A 721 4.84 -21.76 -19.13
CA ALA A 721 5.08 -22.54 -20.34
C ALA A 721 6.40 -22.13 -21.00
N GLU A 722 6.62 -20.81 -21.09
CA GLU A 722 7.78 -20.17 -21.69
C GLU A 722 7.98 -18.80 -21.03
N ALA A 723 9.22 -18.32 -21.00
CA ALA A 723 9.56 -16.95 -20.66
C ALA A 723 10.50 -16.41 -21.73
N LEU A 724 10.10 -15.32 -22.40
CA LEU A 724 10.77 -14.79 -23.58
C LEU A 724 10.90 -13.27 -23.46
N THR A 725 12.04 -12.75 -23.87
CA THR A 725 12.19 -11.33 -24.19
C THR A 725 12.12 -11.11 -25.70
N LYS A 726 11.65 -9.95 -26.13
CA LYS A 726 11.72 -9.51 -27.54
C LYS A 726 12.34 -8.10 -27.60
N GLY A 727 12.71 -7.69 -28.80
CA GLY A 727 13.20 -6.34 -29.05
C GLY A 727 14.45 -6.03 -28.23
N ARG A 728 14.39 -4.98 -27.40
CA ARG A 728 15.50 -4.48 -26.58
C ARG A 728 15.46 -4.96 -25.13
N ALA A 729 14.56 -5.87 -24.78
CA ALA A 729 14.43 -6.36 -23.41
C ALA A 729 15.52 -7.39 -23.06
N HIS A 730 16.14 -7.24 -21.89
CA HIS A 730 17.11 -8.15 -21.32
C HIS A 730 16.42 -9.23 -20.47
N GLY A 731 16.79 -10.50 -20.67
CA GLY A 731 16.18 -11.63 -19.99
C GLY A 731 17.09 -12.27 -18.94
N TYR A 732 16.65 -12.28 -17.68
CA TYR A 732 17.29 -12.96 -16.56
C TYR A 732 16.37 -14.08 -16.07
N LEU A 733 16.54 -15.27 -16.66
CA LEU A 733 15.69 -16.44 -16.41
C LEU A 733 16.30 -17.33 -15.32
N ILE A 734 16.11 -16.91 -14.07
CA ILE A 734 16.59 -17.61 -12.90
C ILE A 734 15.58 -18.71 -12.53
N SER A 735 16.00 -19.97 -12.61
CA SER A 735 15.20 -21.14 -12.20
C SER A 735 13.75 -21.19 -12.74
N VAL A 736 13.58 -21.15 -14.07
CA VAL A 736 12.28 -21.38 -14.72
C VAL A 736 12.00 -22.88 -14.77
N LYS A 737 11.06 -23.38 -13.95
CA LYS A 737 10.63 -24.78 -14.02
C LYS A 737 9.70 -24.98 -15.21
N ARG A 738 10.10 -25.81 -16.19
CA ARG A 738 9.24 -26.19 -17.31
C ARG A 738 8.31 -27.34 -16.91
N LYS A 739 7.08 -27.33 -17.42
CA LYS A 739 6.10 -28.40 -17.22
C LYS A 739 6.72 -29.75 -17.65
N GLY A 740 6.85 -30.69 -16.71
CA GLY A 740 7.36 -32.04 -16.97
C GLY A 740 8.81 -32.32 -16.53
N GLN A 741 9.58 -31.32 -16.08
CA GLN A 741 10.82 -31.59 -15.34
C GLN A 741 10.46 -32.06 -13.92
N LYS A 742 10.69 -33.35 -13.64
CA LYS A 742 10.73 -33.86 -12.26
C LYS A 742 12.04 -33.40 -11.62
N ASP A 743 11.97 -33.02 -10.34
CA ASP A 743 13.12 -32.59 -9.53
C ASP A 743 14.15 -33.71 -9.34
#